data_AF-A0A225V9C5-F1
#
_entry.id   AF-A0A225V9C5-F1
#
_cell.length_a   1.000
_cell.length_b   1.000
_cell.length_c   1.000
_cell.angle_alpha   90.00
_cell.angle_beta   90.00
_cell.angle_gamma   90.00
#
_symmetry.space_group_name_H-M   'P 1'
#
loop_
_entity.id
_entity.type
_entity.pdbx_description
1 polymer ?
#
loop_
_entity_poly.entity_id
_entity_poly.type
_entity_poly.pdbx_seq_one_letter_code
_entity_poly.pdbx_strand_id
1 'polypeptide(L)'
;MKGQVVLPHEALDKDDAAYWSRQLVVPSRSRQASRFWLEKALVVTDGVQLYALMWQLSQPWPWPARWLEATRWTNAFTLDFFSFRATGAAMGSSFQSFCLWGEMSSYWVYALLWALVPWTGALTLQIAKRRWTRQGRSDFLLLSVTWENVLLQMLQLLYVPVGLAVLRLVNCNADGAVSVDPMGMTCGSVGHVAAVLTITCGLGGSFLLGLPWILCRRIRESLVHSSVEKHEEFMQGKEMEFMLGTSDSYLELYMPQFASFRRHSVEIPVHMCLLKLSLMFIFSILRSPPPSTKNQGMQGSLFFLIMASMAVFRTWRFPYRCVSTTSLALLVDWMLVANGVFVLLCANGVHSALTVSTSVTSSLTFLNLCFLVVISMMELRDVILFYVHPEIATKKKLHWPTNEHMKEIVENGLKVDSWVKAIHHAQGIILASHLVTPSMRSCEDLKAALDQVEHCYEEAAKNDHLLMGQLYEVSLDVHELYVDAVASSPFHRSGFPANELIDFSGVLQRRKDRQLLFSMQSQRILRKLHIARSWSRRAQPYASASVGWNQKRRATAIQRFLADESNCHQGDSAAADWKPVNSIFCLKQVDGNDSEFVVSVLAWSESLDLVKWCAMKDSRPEKSSQEQYFSLVTARKAGIRGKIVSCGYTDSSTAILHALDDSSVIQGDIFRSVLM
;
A
#
# COMPACT_ATOMS: atom_id res chain seq x y z
N MET A 1 -15.48 -18.23 14.32
CA MET A 1 -15.90 -16.82 14.18
C MET A 1 -16.29 -16.54 12.74
N LYS A 2 -17.58 -16.29 12.45
CA LYS A 2 -18.05 -15.85 11.13
C LYS A 2 -17.74 -14.35 11.01
N GLY A 3 -16.65 -13.99 10.34
CA GLY A 3 -16.38 -12.61 9.94
C GLY A 3 -17.42 -12.20 8.89
N GLN A 4 -18.48 -11.56 9.34
CA GLN A 4 -19.42 -10.85 8.48
C GLN A 4 -18.79 -9.50 8.15
N VAL A 5 -18.67 -9.18 6.86
CA VAL A 5 -18.29 -7.84 6.42
C VAL A 5 -19.45 -6.94 6.83
N VAL A 6 -19.29 -6.21 7.93
CA VAL A 6 -20.28 -5.23 8.40
C VAL A 6 -20.02 -3.96 7.59
N LEU A 7 -20.91 -3.68 6.64
CA LEU A 7 -20.92 -2.41 5.90
C LEU A 7 -21.58 -1.33 6.78
N PRO A 8 -21.10 -0.07 6.74
CA PRO A 8 -21.77 1.04 7.41
C PRO A 8 -23.12 1.30 6.74
N HIS A 9 -24.19 1.33 7.53
CA HIS A 9 -25.58 1.39 7.10
C HIS A 9 -26.16 2.81 7.23
N GLU A 10 -26.47 3.47 6.11
CA GLU A 10 -27.41 4.60 6.07
C GLU A 10 -28.38 4.47 4.87
N ALA A 11 -29.67 4.52 5.20
CA ALA A 11 -30.85 5.04 4.47
C ALA A 11 -30.97 4.96 2.92
N LEU A 12 -30.41 3.96 2.25
CA LEU A 12 -30.96 3.44 0.98
C LEU A 12 -31.75 2.17 1.26
N ASP A 13 -32.75 1.86 0.42
CA ASP A 13 -33.67 0.75 0.61
C ASP A 13 -32.88 -0.50 1.01
N LYS A 14 -33.07 -0.94 2.26
CA LYS A 14 -32.10 -1.83 2.97
C LYS A 14 -31.87 -3.14 2.21
N ASP A 15 -32.82 -3.50 1.37
CA ASP A 15 -32.81 -4.70 0.55
C ASP A 15 -31.88 -4.56 -0.66
N ASP A 16 -31.81 -3.40 -1.32
CA ASP A 16 -30.98 -3.20 -2.52
C ASP A 16 -29.48 -3.18 -2.20
N ALA A 17 -29.10 -2.51 -1.11
CA ALA A 17 -27.69 -2.41 -0.73
C ALA A 17 -27.10 -3.77 -0.30
N ALA A 18 -27.86 -4.52 0.50
CA ALA A 18 -27.49 -5.86 0.92
C ALA A 18 -27.52 -6.85 -0.25
N TYR A 19 -28.42 -6.65 -1.21
CA TYR A 19 -28.52 -7.44 -2.44
C TYR A 19 -27.27 -7.28 -3.31
N TRP A 20 -26.89 -6.05 -3.68
CA TRP A 20 -25.72 -5.80 -4.52
C TRP A 20 -24.41 -6.27 -3.88
N SER A 21 -24.25 -6.08 -2.57
CA SER A 21 -23.08 -6.59 -1.86
C SER A 21 -22.98 -8.12 -1.95
N ARG A 22 -24.09 -8.85 -1.81
CA ARG A 22 -24.11 -10.32 -1.92
C ARG A 22 -23.95 -10.81 -3.35
N GLN A 23 -24.45 -10.06 -4.32
CA GLN A 23 -24.40 -10.45 -5.73
C GLN A 23 -23.03 -10.20 -6.35
N LEU A 24 -22.39 -9.07 -6.04
CA LEU A 24 -21.14 -8.64 -6.68
C LEU A 24 -19.89 -9.13 -5.95
N VAL A 25 -19.90 -9.17 -4.61
CA VAL A 25 -18.70 -9.48 -3.82
C VAL A 25 -18.65 -10.96 -3.49
N VAL A 26 -17.57 -11.62 -3.88
CA VAL A 26 -17.31 -13.01 -3.52
C VAL A 26 -16.85 -13.07 -2.05
N PRO A 27 -17.65 -13.63 -1.10
CA PRO A 27 -17.36 -13.48 0.33
C PRO A 27 -16.06 -14.14 0.78
N SER A 28 -15.68 -15.26 0.14
CA SER A 28 -14.41 -15.96 0.42
C SER A 28 -13.19 -15.12 0.02
N ARG A 29 -13.26 -14.43 -1.12
CA ARG A 29 -12.20 -13.56 -1.63
C ARG A 29 -12.11 -12.25 -0.82
N SER A 30 -13.24 -11.66 -0.45
CA SER A 30 -13.28 -10.50 0.46
C SER A 30 -12.62 -10.78 1.81
N ARG A 31 -12.84 -11.95 2.39
CA ARG A 31 -12.16 -12.36 3.63
C ARG A 31 -10.66 -12.56 3.47
N GLN A 32 -10.20 -12.99 2.29
CA GLN A 32 -8.78 -13.16 2.00
C GLN A 32 -8.08 -11.82 1.72
N ALA A 33 -8.78 -10.88 1.07
CA ALA A 33 -8.30 -9.52 0.82
C ALA A 33 -8.21 -8.70 2.11
N SER A 34 -9.21 -8.81 2.99
CA SER A 34 -9.21 -8.14 4.29
C SER A 34 -8.22 -8.81 5.24
N ARG A 35 -7.06 -8.19 5.44
CA ARG A 35 -6.00 -8.71 6.33
C ARG A 35 -6.01 -8.06 7.72
N PHE A 36 -7.00 -7.23 8.04
CA PHE A 36 -7.05 -6.45 9.28
C PHE A 36 -6.72 -7.24 10.55
N TRP A 37 -7.43 -8.35 10.80
CA TRP A 37 -7.20 -9.19 11.98
C TRP A 37 -5.93 -10.02 11.88
N LEU A 38 -5.62 -10.49 10.68
CA LEU A 38 -4.42 -11.28 10.42
C LEU A 38 -3.15 -10.45 10.68
N GLU A 39 -3.14 -9.18 10.28
CA GLU A 39 -2.06 -8.23 10.55
C GLU A 39 -1.81 -8.02 12.03
N LYS A 40 -2.87 -7.76 12.81
CA LYS A 40 -2.76 -7.60 14.26
C LYS A 40 -2.22 -8.87 14.92
N ALA A 41 -2.73 -10.04 14.50
CA ALA A 41 -2.25 -11.32 14.99
C ALA A 41 -0.76 -11.56 14.66
N LEU A 42 -0.32 -11.19 13.46
CA LEU A 42 1.08 -11.27 13.06
C LEU A 42 1.97 -10.32 13.88
N VAL A 43 1.54 -9.08 14.10
CA VAL A 43 2.27 -8.10 14.94
C VAL A 43 2.45 -8.61 16.37
N VAL A 44 1.38 -9.15 16.97
CA VAL A 44 1.45 -9.73 18.33
C VAL A 44 2.35 -10.96 18.34
N THR A 45 2.22 -11.85 17.36
CA THR A 45 3.05 -13.06 17.26
C THR A 45 4.52 -12.71 17.12
N ASP A 46 4.87 -11.78 16.25
CA ASP A 46 6.24 -11.29 16.08
C ASP A 46 6.76 -10.66 17.38
N GLY A 47 5.95 -9.84 18.04
CA GLY A 47 6.30 -9.22 19.32
C GLY A 47 6.60 -10.26 20.40
N VAL A 48 5.74 -11.27 20.54
CA VAL A 48 5.93 -12.36 21.52
C VAL A 48 7.12 -13.25 21.15
N GLN A 49 7.38 -13.49 19.86
CA GLN A 49 8.59 -14.23 19.42
C GLN A 49 9.87 -13.46 19.77
N LEU A 50 9.90 -12.15 19.56
CA LEU A 50 11.04 -11.30 19.95
C LEU A 50 11.19 -11.23 21.47
N TYR A 51 10.07 -11.18 22.21
CA TYR A 51 10.08 -11.27 23.67
C TYR A 51 10.63 -12.61 24.16
N ALA A 52 10.23 -13.72 23.53
CA ALA A 52 10.72 -15.06 23.86
C ALA A 52 12.23 -15.19 23.59
N LEU A 53 12.74 -14.59 22.50
CA LEU A 53 14.18 -14.48 22.26
C LEU A 53 14.90 -13.71 23.39
N MET A 54 14.33 -12.58 23.80
CA MET A 54 14.83 -11.80 24.93
C MET A 54 14.79 -12.59 26.25
N TRP A 55 13.75 -13.41 26.46
CA TRP A 55 13.61 -14.30 27.62
C TRP A 55 14.65 -15.43 27.63
N GLN A 56 14.96 -16.03 26.49
CA GLN A 56 16.01 -17.05 26.38
C GLN A 56 17.39 -16.46 26.62
N LEU A 57 17.56 -15.24 26.15
CA LEU A 57 18.74 -14.45 26.37
C LEU A 57 18.90 -13.99 27.82
N SER A 58 17.85 -13.88 28.63
CA SER A 58 17.93 -13.48 30.04
C SER A 58 18.18 -14.61 31.03
N GLN A 59 18.43 -15.83 30.54
CA GLN A 59 18.94 -16.92 31.37
C GLN A 59 20.37 -16.66 31.88
N PRO A 60 21.34 -16.20 31.07
CA PRO A 60 22.72 -15.93 31.48
C PRO A 60 22.92 -14.57 32.15
N TRP A 61 22.12 -13.56 31.81
CA TRP A 61 22.04 -12.29 32.55
C TRP A 61 20.75 -12.30 33.39
N PRO A 62 20.81 -12.73 34.65
CA PRO A 62 19.64 -13.26 35.30
C PRO A 62 18.60 -12.17 35.51
N TRP A 63 17.55 -12.23 34.70
CA TRP A 63 16.27 -11.75 35.16
C TRP A 63 15.81 -12.58 36.37
N PRO A 64 14.97 -12.02 37.24
CA PRO A 64 14.48 -12.73 38.40
C PRO A 64 13.80 -14.05 38.02
N ALA A 65 14.13 -15.13 38.73
CA ALA A 65 13.58 -16.47 38.47
C ALA A 65 12.04 -16.48 38.44
N ARG A 66 11.39 -15.76 39.38
CA ARG A 66 9.92 -15.61 39.43
C ARG A 66 9.35 -15.00 38.16
N TRP A 67 10.04 -14.01 37.58
CA TRP A 67 9.63 -13.38 36.32
C TRP A 67 9.79 -14.35 35.15
N LEU A 68 10.93 -15.05 35.09
CA LEU A 68 11.22 -16.03 34.04
C LEU A 68 10.20 -17.17 34.05
N GLU A 69 9.84 -17.68 35.23
CA GLU A 69 8.82 -18.71 35.38
C GLU A 69 7.44 -18.22 34.91
N ALA A 70 7.01 -17.03 35.35
CA ALA A 70 5.72 -16.45 34.97
C ALA A 70 5.60 -16.15 33.47
N THR A 71 6.71 -15.89 32.79
CA THR A 71 6.75 -15.53 31.36
C THR A 71 7.22 -16.66 30.44
N ARG A 72 7.46 -17.87 30.98
CA ARG A 72 7.90 -19.05 30.23
C ARG A 72 6.97 -19.42 29.07
N TRP A 73 5.68 -19.15 29.20
CA TRP A 73 4.66 -19.42 28.17
C TRP A 73 4.95 -18.74 26.83
N THR A 74 5.71 -17.65 26.82
CA THR A 74 6.08 -16.93 25.59
C THR A 74 6.89 -17.81 24.61
N ASN A 75 7.64 -18.79 25.12
CA ASN A 75 8.36 -19.78 24.29
C ASN A 75 7.43 -20.71 23.48
N ALA A 76 6.13 -20.75 23.77
CA ALA A 76 5.17 -21.48 22.94
C ALA A 76 5.07 -20.86 21.53
N PHE A 77 5.25 -19.54 21.41
CA PHE A 77 5.19 -18.83 20.12
C PHE A 77 6.46 -19.02 19.27
N THR A 78 7.57 -19.38 19.89
CA THR A 78 8.79 -19.83 19.21
C THR A 78 8.82 -21.34 18.99
N LEU A 79 7.73 -22.05 19.34
CA LEU A 79 7.60 -23.52 19.25
C LEU A 79 8.78 -24.25 19.92
N ASP A 80 9.38 -23.62 20.91
CA ASP A 80 10.58 -24.12 21.56
C ASP A 80 10.20 -25.03 22.73
N PHE A 81 9.66 -26.20 22.38
CA PHE A 81 9.25 -27.24 23.36
C PHE A 81 10.39 -27.66 24.29
N PHE A 82 11.63 -27.48 23.85
CA PHE A 82 12.82 -27.70 24.64
C PHE A 82 12.86 -26.84 25.90
N SER A 83 12.54 -25.55 25.80
CA SER A 83 12.49 -24.61 26.93
C SER A 83 11.44 -24.97 27.98
N PHE A 84 10.49 -25.87 27.69
CA PHE A 84 9.48 -26.35 28.64
C PHE A 84 9.91 -27.59 29.44
N ARG A 85 11.05 -28.21 29.10
CA ARG A 85 11.58 -29.35 29.85
C ARG A 85 12.17 -28.92 31.20
N ALA A 86 12.28 -29.87 32.13
CA ALA A 86 12.91 -29.65 33.44
C ALA A 86 14.39 -29.23 33.28
N THR A 87 15.09 -29.82 32.30
CA THR A 87 16.45 -29.47 31.90
C THR A 87 16.48 -28.46 30.75
N GLY A 88 15.41 -27.69 30.54
CA GLY A 88 15.24 -26.84 29.34
C GLY A 88 15.59 -25.36 29.54
N ALA A 89 15.58 -24.87 30.78
CA ALA A 89 15.93 -23.50 31.12
C ALA A 89 16.30 -23.41 32.59
N ALA A 90 17.37 -22.67 32.91
CA ALA A 90 17.88 -22.60 34.27
C ALA A 90 17.13 -21.62 35.20
N MET A 91 16.16 -20.89 34.67
CA MET A 91 15.37 -19.87 35.37
C MET A 91 16.24 -18.83 36.09
N GLY A 92 17.37 -18.45 35.47
CA GLY A 92 18.32 -17.50 36.03
C GLY A 92 19.19 -18.05 37.16
N SER A 93 19.20 -19.36 37.41
CA SER A 93 20.12 -19.98 38.36
C SER A 93 21.49 -20.24 37.72
N SER A 94 22.56 -19.84 38.41
CA SER A 94 23.95 -20.01 37.96
C SER A 94 24.61 -21.30 38.48
N PHE A 95 23.93 -22.07 39.34
CA PHE A 95 24.47 -23.22 40.08
C PHE A 95 23.86 -24.57 39.66
N GLN A 96 23.24 -24.68 38.49
CA GLN A 96 22.66 -25.94 38.03
C GLN A 96 23.69 -26.83 37.32
N SER A 97 23.51 -28.14 37.46
CA SER A 97 24.35 -29.19 36.84
C SER A 97 24.15 -29.34 35.34
N PHE A 98 23.29 -28.51 34.74
CA PHE A 98 22.98 -28.51 33.32
C PHE A 98 23.11 -27.10 32.72
N CYS A 99 23.33 -27.04 31.42
CA CYS A 99 23.48 -25.81 30.64
C CYS A 99 22.33 -24.81 30.90
N LEU A 100 22.64 -23.52 31.04
CA LEU A 100 21.68 -22.43 31.30
C LEU A 100 20.49 -22.36 30.32
N TRP A 101 20.70 -22.88 29.11
CA TRP A 101 19.72 -22.89 28.03
C TRP A 101 19.12 -24.28 27.77
N GLY A 102 19.48 -25.25 28.59
CA GLY A 102 18.98 -26.61 28.59
C GLY A 102 19.81 -27.64 27.82
N GLU A 103 19.49 -28.92 28.04
CA GLU A 103 20.21 -30.09 27.51
C GLU A 103 19.25 -31.18 27.00
N MET A 104 19.62 -31.81 25.89
CA MET A 104 18.94 -32.97 25.33
C MET A 104 19.93 -33.87 24.58
N SER A 105 19.90 -35.17 24.89
CA SER A 105 20.68 -36.16 24.16
C SER A 105 20.27 -36.21 22.68
N SER A 106 21.26 -36.35 21.78
CA SER A 106 21.04 -36.37 20.33
C SER A 106 20.31 -35.14 19.79
N TYR A 107 20.63 -33.95 20.34
CA TYR A 107 20.04 -32.68 19.91
C TYR A 107 20.18 -32.42 18.40
N TRP A 108 21.23 -32.95 17.75
CA TRP A 108 21.43 -32.86 16.31
C TRP A 108 20.24 -33.42 15.50
N VAL A 109 19.54 -34.44 16.00
CA VAL A 109 18.33 -34.99 15.35
C VAL A 109 17.19 -33.98 15.39
N TYR A 110 17.00 -33.33 16.54
CA TYR A 110 15.98 -32.29 16.70
C TYR A 110 16.26 -31.08 15.80
N ALA A 111 17.51 -30.64 15.75
CA ALA A 111 17.93 -29.57 14.84
C ALA A 111 17.76 -29.97 13.38
N LEU A 112 18.08 -31.21 12.99
CA LEU A 112 17.87 -31.72 11.64
C LEU A 112 16.39 -31.74 11.25
N LEU A 113 15.51 -32.23 12.13
CA LEU A 113 14.07 -32.26 11.89
C LEU A 113 13.53 -30.84 11.63
N TRP A 114 13.90 -29.87 12.46
CA TRP A 114 13.52 -28.47 12.25
C TRP A 114 14.13 -27.86 10.99
N ALA A 115 15.40 -28.17 10.68
CA ALA A 115 16.06 -27.70 9.46
C ALA A 115 15.38 -28.24 8.19
N LEU A 116 14.78 -29.45 8.25
CA LEU A 116 14.06 -30.07 7.13
C LEU A 116 12.64 -29.53 6.94
N VAL A 117 12.02 -28.89 7.94
CA VAL A 117 10.63 -28.38 7.83
C VAL A 117 10.42 -27.45 6.62
N PRO A 118 11.27 -26.43 6.36
CA PRO A 118 11.10 -25.58 5.19
C PRO A 118 11.23 -26.33 3.86
N TRP A 119 12.19 -27.27 3.78
CA TRP A 119 12.48 -28.05 2.57
C TRP A 119 11.39 -29.07 2.27
N THR A 120 10.85 -29.73 3.30
CA THR A 120 9.71 -30.64 3.15
C THR A 120 8.47 -29.89 2.70
N GLY A 121 8.20 -28.69 3.23
CA GLY A 121 7.12 -27.83 2.77
C GLY A 121 7.26 -27.38 1.31
N ALA A 122 8.47 -27.03 0.88
CA ALA A 122 8.75 -26.72 -0.53
C ALA A 122 8.60 -27.95 -1.43
N LEU A 123 9.10 -29.11 -1.01
CA LEU A 123 9.03 -30.36 -1.75
C LEU A 123 7.57 -30.84 -1.90
N THR A 124 6.77 -30.79 -0.84
CA THR A 124 5.35 -31.19 -0.89
C THR A 124 4.58 -30.31 -1.86
N LEU A 125 4.85 -29.00 -1.88
CA LEU A 125 4.26 -28.08 -2.85
C LEU A 125 4.68 -28.42 -4.29
N GLN A 126 5.95 -28.76 -4.53
CA GLN A 126 6.42 -29.17 -5.87
C GLN A 126 5.77 -30.48 -6.33
N ILE A 127 5.62 -31.46 -5.43
CA ILE A 127 4.92 -32.72 -5.71
C ILE A 127 3.45 -32.44 -6.02
N ALA A 128 2.79 -31.59 -5.23
CA ALA A 128 1.41 -31.19 -5.43
C ALA A 128 1.20 -30.53 -6.79
N LYS A 129 2.07 -29.60 -7.19
CA LYS A 129 2.05 -28.97 -8.52
C LYS A 129 2.14 -29.99 -9.63
N ARG A 130 3.14 -30.88 -9.59
CA ARG A 130 3.30 -31.96 -10.59
C ARG A 130 2.07 -32.85 -10.66
N ARG A 131 1.45 -33.16 -9.51
CA ARG A 131 0.23 -33.96 -9.44
C ARG A 131 -0.96 -33.23 -10.07
N TRP A 132 -1.16 -31.94 -9.78
CA TRP A 132 -2.25 -31.16 -10.36
C TRP A 132 -2.10 -31.02 -11.87
N THR A 133 -0.88 -30.81 -12.38
CA THR A 133 -0.60 -30.78 -13.82
C THR A 133 -0.89 -32.13 -14.47
N ARG A 134 -0.47 -33.25 -13.86
CA ARG A 134 -0.78 -34.60 -14.37
C ARG A 134 -2.26 -34.94 -14.37
N GLN A 135 -3.01 -34.40 -13.40
CA GLN A 135 -4.46 -34.59 -13.30
C GLN A 135 -5.25 -33.71 -14.30
N GLY A 136 -4.59 -32.81 -15.05
CA GLY A 136 -5.26 -31.92 -15.98
C GLY A 136 -6.24 -30.94 -15.32
N ARG A 137 -6.04 -30.62 -14.03
CA ARG A 137 -6.89 -29.63 -13.35
C ARG A 137 -6.68 -28.26 -14.00
N SER A 138 -7.74 -27.61 -14.47
CA SER A 138 -7.71 -26.25 -15.04
C SER A 138 -7.11 -25.23 -14.05
N ASP A 139 -7.40 -25.39 -12.77
CA ASP A 139 -7.10 -24.38 -11.74
C ASP A 139 -5.70 -24.57 -11.11
N PHE A 140 -4.86 -25.43 -11.69
CA PHE A 140 -3.58 -25.80 -11.07
C PHE A 140 -2.64 -24.61 -10.87
N LEU A 141 -2.69 -23.60 -11.75
CA LEU A 141 -1.89 -22.38 -11.64
C LEU A 141 -2.32 -21.53 -10.44
N LEU A 142 -3.63 -21.28 -10.31
CA LEU A 142 -4.20 -20.53 -9.19
C LEU A 142 -3.94 -21.24 -7.87
N LEU A 143 -4.15 -22.56 -7.82
CA LEU A 143 -3.92 -23.37 -6.64
C LEU A 143 -2.43 -23.36 -6.25
N SER A 144 -1.54 -23.46 -7.24
CA SER A 144 -0.08 -23.33 -7.05
C SER A 144 0.29 -22.03 -6.37
N VAL A 145 -0.17 -20.89 -6.90
CA VAL A 145 0.15 -19.56 -6.37
C VAL A 145 -0.46 -19.34 -4.99
N THR A 146 -1.69 -19.84 -4.77
CA THR A 146 -2.36 -19.75 -3.46
C THR A 146 -1.55 -20.45 -2.38
N TRP A 147 -1.16 -21.70 -2.63
CA TRP A 147 -0.36 -22.47 -1.68
C TRP A 147 1.06 -21.96 -1.52
N GLU A 148 1.66 -21.35 -2.55
CA GLU A 148 2.93 -20.63 -2.41
C GLU A 148 2.81 -19.46 -1.43
N ASN A 149 1.77 -18.64 -1.53
CA ASN A 149 1.55 -17.52 -0.63
C ASN A 149 1.34 -17.98 0.82
N VAL A 150 0.57 -19.05 1.02
CA VAL A 150 0.36 -19.67 2.33
C VAL A 150 1.68 -20.21 2.88
N LEU A 151 2.45 -20.94 2.07
CA LEU A 151 3.75 -21.47 2.48
C LEU A 151 4.70 -20.34 2.89
N LEU A 152 4.80 -19.25 2.12
CA LEU A 152 5.64 -18.10 2.45
C LEU A 152 5.25 -17.45 3.79
N GLN A 153 3.95 -17.36 4.11
CA GLN A 153 3.49 -16.84 5.41
C GLN A 153 3.82 -17.80 6.55
N MET A 154 3.61 -19.10 6.36
CA MET A 154 3.98 -20.12 7.35
C MET A 154 5.49 -20.15 7.61
N LEU A 155 6.31 -20.00 6.57
CA LEU A 155 7.77 -19.94 6.71
C LEU A 155 8.25 -18.70 7.46
N GLN A 156 7.58 -17.56 7.32
CA GLN A 156 7.86 -16.36 8.12
C GLN A 156 7.55 -16.58 9.61
N LEU A 157 6.45 -17.26 9.93
CA LEU A 157 6.08 -17.62 11.29
C LEU A 157 7.06 -18.63 11.90
N LEU A 158 7.50 -19.62 11.11
CA LEU A 158 8.45 -20.65 11.50
C LEU A 158 9.92 -20.21 11.48
N TYR A 159 10.19 -18.96 11.11
CA TYR A 159 11.55 -18.44 10.93
C TYR A 159 12.39 -18.50 12.23
N VAL A 160 11.82 -18.03 13.35
CA VAL A 160 12.48 -18.07 14.67
C VAL A 160 12.62 -19.50 15.21
N PRO A 161 11.56 -20.35 15.23
CA PRO A 161 11.69 -21.75 15.65
C PRO A 161 12.83 -22.50 14.95
N VAL A 162 12.88 -22.42 13.62
CA VAL A 162 13.93 -23.10 12.82
C VAL A 162 15.29 -22.49 13.13
N GLY A 163 15.40 -21.16 13.15
CA GLY A 163 16.66 -20.47 13.42
C GLY A 163 17.25 -20.80 14.79
N LEU A 164 16.43 -20.79 15.85
CA LEU A 164 16.85 -21.18 17.19
C LEU A 164 17.31 -22.64 17.25
N ALA A 165 16.55 -23.55 16.63
CA ALA A 165 16.88 -24.97 16.64
C ALA A 165 18.27 -25.24 16.04
N VAL A 166 18.58 -24.64 14.89
CA VAL A 166 19.85 -24.87 14.17
C VAL A 166 21.02 -24.06 14.71
N LEU A 167 20.80 -22.83 15.19
CA LEU A 167 21.90 -21.99 15.69
C LEU A 167 22.40 -22.43 17.06
N ARG A 168 21.56 -23.08 17.88
CA ARG A 168 21.99 -23.65 19.16
C ARG A 168 23.08 -24.72 19.02
N LEU A 169 23.16 -25.41 17.88
CA LEU A 169 24.23 -26.38 17.61
C LEU A 169 25.62 -25.74 17.58
N VAL A 170 25.73 -24.45 17.26
CA VAL A 170 27.04 -23.76 17.15
C VAL A 170 27.67 -23.51 18.53
N ASN A 171 26.86 -23.56 19.58
CA ASN A 171 27.27 -23.13 20.91
C ASN A 171 27.98 -24.24 21.69
N CYS A 172 29.19 -23.95 22.16
CA CYS A 172 30.00 -24.84 22.99
C CYS A 172 30.20 -24.29 24.42
N ASN A 173 30.43 -25.21 25.36
CA ASN A 173 30.77 -24.90 26.76
C ASN A 173 32.29 -24.83 26.95
N ALA A 174 32.75 -24.25 28.07
CA ALA A 174 34.17 -24.14 28.38
C ALA A 174 34.87 -25.51 28.51
N ASP A 175 34.13 -26.54 28.92
CA ASP A 175 34.63 -27.91 29.07
C ASP A 175 34.86 -28.64 27.74
N GLY A 176 34.71 -27.94 26.60
CA GLY A 176 34.86 -28.51 25.27
C GLY A 176 33.69 -29.40 24.84
N ALA A 177 32.58 -29.41 25.58
CA ALA A 177 31.35 -30.12 25.22
C ALA A 177 30.38 -29.21 24.45
N VAL A 178 29.52 -29.81 23.61
CA VAL A 178 28.45 -29.06 22.92
C VAL A 178 27.39 -28.69 23.94
N SER A 179 26.97 -27.42 23.94
CA SER A 179 26.15 -26.91 25.04
C SER A 179 24.77 -27.52 25.19
N VAL A 180 24.19 -27.99 24.09
CA VAL A 180 22.86 -28.59 24.04
C VAL A 180 22.88 -30.11 24.16
N ASP A 181 24.04 -30.74 23.97
CA ASP A 181 24.24 -32.19 24.09
C ASP A 181 25.63 -32.50 24.66
N PRO A 182 25.87 -32.18 25.95
CA PRO A 182 27.21 -32.27 26.52
C PRO A 182 27.71 -33.71 26.70
N MET A 183 26.79 -34.69 26.77
CA MET A 183 27.12 -36.11 26.92
C MET A 183 27.29 -36.82 25.57
N GLY A 184 26.59 -36.37 24.52
CA GLY A 184 26.56 -37.03 23.21
C GLY A 184 27.59 -36.52 22.20
N MET A 185 28.04 -35.26 22.30
CA MET A 185 28.95 -34.67 21.31
C MET A 185 30.01 -33.76 21.96
N THR A 186 31.28 -33.98 21.59
CA THR A 186 32.38 -33.07 21.92
C THR A 186 32.47 -31.94 20.90
N CYS A 187 32.68 -30.72 21.38
CA CYS A 187 32.84 -29.54 20.55
C CYS A 187 34.09 -29.67 19.66
N GLY A 188 33.98 -29.25 18.40
CA GLY A 188 35.05 -29.35 17.42
C GLY A 188 35.34 -30.76 16.90
N SER A 189 34.69 -31.81 17.43
CA SER A 189 34.79 -33.16 16.87
C SER A 189 34.30 -33.20 15.42
N VAL A 190 34.79 -34.19 14.65
CA VAL A 190 34.35 -34.40 13.25
C VAL A 190 32.83 -34.50 13.16
N GLY A 191 32.19 -35.20 14.10
CA GLY A 191 30.72 -35.31 14.17
C GLY A 191 30.04 -33.96 14.41
N HIS A 192 30.54 -33.15 15.34
CA HIS A 192 30.00 -31.82 15.62
C HIS A 192 30.18 -30.87 14.42
N VAL A 193 31.38 -30.82 13.84
CA VAL A 193 31.68 -29.99 12.66
C VAL A 193 30.81 -30.39 11.48
N ALA A 194 30.65 -31.70 11.23
CA ALA A 194 29.77 -32.21 10.19
C ALA A 194 28.30 -31.80 10.43
N ALA A 195 27.81 -31.90 11.66
CA ALA A 195 26.46 -31.49 12.03
C ALA A 195 26.25 -29.98 11.81
N VAL A 196 27.17 -29.13 12.25
CA VAL A 196 27.09 -27.67 12.05
C VAL A 196 27.13 -27.31 10.56
N LEU A 197 28.06 -27.88 9.79
CA LEU A 197 28.18 -27.58 8.35
C LEU A 197 26.94 -28.04 7.56
N THR A 198 26.43 -29.23 7.83
CA THR A 198 25.30 -29.79 7.07
C THR A 198 23.96 -29.21 7.53
N ILE A 199 23.68 -29.21 8.83
CA ILE A 199 22.40 -28.80 9.40
C ILE A 199 22.33 -27.28 9.48
N THR A 200 23.30 -26.64 10.13
CA THR A 200 23.24 -25.21 10.41
C THR A 200 23.61 -24.38 9.19
N CYS A 201 24.74 -24.64 8.50
CA CYS A 201 25.14 -23.87 7.33
C CYS A 201 24.39 -24.30 6.07
N GLY A 202 24.34 -25.62 5.81
CA GLY A 202 23.72 -26.20 4.62
C GLY A 202 22.21 -26.00 4.57
N LEU A 203 21.45 -26.64 5.46
CA LEU A 203 19.98 -26.63 5.43
C LEU A 203 19.37 -25.39 6.09
N GLY A 204 19.82 -25.05 7.31
CA GLY A 204 19.29 -23.93 8.09
C GLY A 204 19.70 -22.58 7.51
N GLY A 205 20.98 -22.40 7.20
CA GLY A 205 21.55 -21.14 6.71
C GLY A 205 21.00 -20.75 5.35
N SER A 206 20.85 -21.72 4.45
CA SER A 206 20.21 -21.49 3.15
C SER A 206 18.74 -21.10 3.28
N PHE A 207 18.00 -21.61 4.26
CA PHE A 207 16.65 -21.14 4.57
C PHE A 207 16.65 -19.73 5.20
N LEU A 208 17.46 -19.51 6.24
CA LEU A 208 17.51 -18.25 6.99
C LEU A 208 17.91 -17.07 6.09
N LEU A 209 18.87 -17.26 5.17
CA LEU A 209 19.28 -16.24 4.21
C LEU A 209 18.40 -16.25 2.95
N GLY A 210 17.93 -17.42 2.52
CA GLY A 210 17.15 -17.58 1.30
C GLY A 210 15.74 -17.01 1.39
N LEU A 211 15.04 -17.18 2.52
CA LEU A 211 13.68 -16.65 2.69
C LEU A 211 13.61 -15.11 2.55
N PRO A 212 14.38 -14.29 3.29
CA PRO A 212 14.35 -12.83 3.12
C PRO A 212 14.77 -12.40 1.72
N TRP A 213 15.73 -13.11 1.09
CA TRP A 213 16.12 -12.85 -0.29
C TRP A 213 14.97 -13.10 -1.28
N ILE A 214 14.29 -14.23 -1.17
CA ILE A 214 13.13 -14.58 -2.01
C ILE A 214 12.00 -13.57 -1.80
N LEU A 215 11.67 -13.23 -0.56
CA LEU A 215 10.64 -12.23 -0.24
C LEU A 215 10.97 -10.87 -0.85
N CYS A 216 12.21 -10.38 -0.66
CA CYS A 216 12.65 -9.11 -1.22
C CYS A 216 12.54 -9.10 -2.74
N ARG A 217 13.01 -10.16 -3.40
CA ARG A 217 12.94 -10.31 -4.85
C ARG A 217 11.49 -10.29 -5.33
N ARG A 218 10.60 -11.08 -4.72
CA ARG A 218 9.17 -11.14 -5.11
C ARG A 218 8.47 -9.81 -4.92
N ILE A 219 8.68 -9.17 -3.77
CA ILE A 219 8.09 -7.86 -3.46
C ILE A 219 8.56 -6.81 -4.48
N ARG A 220 9.86 -6.71 -4.76
CA ARG A 220 10.40 -5.78 -5.76
C ARG A 220 9.93 -6.09 -7.18
N GLU A 221 9.83 -7.37 -7.53
CA GLU A 221 9.27 -7.82 -8.80
C GLU A 221 7.78 -7.48 -8.95
N SER A 222 7.02 -7.30 -7.86
CA SER A 222 5.60 -6.94 -7.90
C SER A 222 5.32 -5.44 -7.77
N LEU A 223 6.29 -4.64 -7.33
CA LEU A 223 6.12 -3.18 -7.21
C LEU A 223 6.12 -2.49 -8.58
N VAL A 224 5.04 -1.78 -8.90
CA VAL A 224 4.87 -1.03 -10.17
C VAL A 224 5.11 0.47 -9.98
N HIS A 225 4.51 1.07 -8.94
CA HIS A 225 4.53 2.51 -8.73
C HIS A 225 5.54 2.95 -7.67
N SER A 226 6.11 4.15 -7.82
CA SER A 226 7.02 4.77 -6.84
C SER A 226 6.31 5.72 -5.88
N SER A 227 5.24 6.40 -6.30
CA SER A 227 4.49 7.31 -5.42
C SER A 227 3.59 6.56 -4.44
N VAL A 228 3.33 7.18 -3.29
CA VAL A 228 2.55 6.57 -2.21
C VAL A 228 1.08 6.47 -2.61
N GLU A 229 0.54 7.52 -3.22
CA GLU A 229 -0.87 7.64 -3.62
C GLU A 229 -1.19 6.64 -4.73
N LYS A 230 -0.39 6.61 -5.80
CA LYS A 230 -0.58 5.67 -6.92
C LYS A 230 -0.40 4.22 -6.49
N HIS A 231 0.48 3.96 -5.53
CA HIS A 231 0.62 2.63 -4.96
C HIS A 231 -0.64 2.23 -4.19
N GLU A 232 -1.18 3.12 -3.35
CA GLU A 232 -2.41 2.83 -2.60
C GLU A 232 -3.60 2.59 -3.54
N GLU A 233 -3.79 3.45 -4.54
CA GLU A 233 -4.85 3.27 -5.56
C GLU A 233 -4.70 1.94 -6.31
N PHE A 234 -3.47 1.59 -6.71
CA PHE A 234 -3.19 0.32 -7.37
C PHE A 234 -3.49 -0.88 -6.47
N MET A 235 -3.12 -0.81 -5.19
CA MET A 235 -3.38 -1.88 -4.22
C MET A 235 -4.88 -2.06 -3.98
N GLN A 236 -5.61 -0.96 -3.76
CA GLN A 236 -7.06 -0.98 -3.60
C GLN A 236 -7.77 -1.46 -4.87
N GLY A 237 -7.29 -1.07 -6.04
CA GLY A 237 -7.77 -1.58 -7.33
C GLY A 237 -7.63 -3.09 -7.42
N LYS A 238 -6.44 -3.65 -7.22
CA LYS A 238 -6.21 -5.10 -7.28
C LYS A 238 -6.94 -5.88 -6.18
N GLU A 239 -7.10 -5.31 -4.98
CA GLU A 239 -7.96 -5.87 -3.94
C GLU A 239 -9.42 -5.92 -4.40
N MET A 240 -9.90 -4.87 -5.06
CA MET A 240 -11.25 -4.79 -5.60
C MET A 240 -11.51 -5.82 -6.70
N GLU A 241 -10.61 -5.92 -7.68
CA GLU A 241 -10.68 -6.91 -8.76
C GLU A 241 -10.78 -8.34 -8.19
N PHE A 242 -10.00 -8.61 -7.14
CA PHE A 242 -10.03 -9.90 -6.47
C PHE A 242 -11.33 -10.14 -5.72
N MET A 243 -11.86 -9.15 -5.01
CA MET A 243 -13.14 -9.25 -4.30
C MET A 243 -14.33 -9.48 -5.22
N LEU A 244 -14.33 -8.83 -6.39
CA LEU A 244 -15.39 -8.96 -7.41
C LEU A 244 -15.23 -10.23 -8.27
N GLY A 245 -14.13 -10.95 -8.13
CA GLY A 245 -13.91 -12.18 -8.90
C GLY A 245 -13.60 -11.94 -10.37
N THR A 246 -13.16 -10.74 -10.74
CA THR A 246 -12.80 -10.39 -12.13
C THR A 246 -11.35 -10.72 -12.44
N SER A 247 -10.46 -10.77 -11.45
CA SER A 247 -9.06 -11.17 -11.64
C SER A 247 -8.47 -11.87 -10.42
N ASP A 248 -7.53 -12.78 -10.67
CA ASP A 248 -6.72 -13.46 -9.66
C ASP A 248 -5.31 -12.83 -9.50
N SER A 249 -5.03 -11.71 -10.19
CA SER A 249 -3.72 -11.04 -10.17
C SER A 249 -3.24 -10.65 -8.78
N TYR A 250 -4.15 -10.43 -7.82
CA TYR A 250 -3.80 -10.21 -6.41
C TYR A 250 -2.92 -11.33 -5.84
N LEU A 251 -3.27 -12.58 -6.13
CA LEU A 251 -2.50 -13.75 -5.68
C LEU A 251 -1.24 -13.93 -6.52
N GLU A 252 -1.33 -13.77 -7.84
CA GLU A 252 -0.22 -13.94 -8.79
C GLU A 252 0.94 -12.96 -8.53
N LEU A 253 0.61 -11.74 -8.11
CA LEU A 253 1.59 -10.72 -7.74
C LEU A 253 2.09 -10.87 -6.31
N TYR A 254 1.74 -11.95 -5.59
CA TYR A 254 2.12 -12.17 -4.19
C TYR A 254 1.74 -11.00 -3.26
N MET A 255 0.68 -10.26 -3.60
CA MET A 255 0.20 -9.13 -2.79
C MET A 255 -0.11 -9.51 -1.33
N PRO A 256 -0.59 -10.72 -0.98
CA PRO A 256 -0.77 -11.11 0.41
C PRO A 256 0.47 -10.94 1.30
N GLN A 257 1.68 -10.91 0.74
CA GLN A 257 2.91 -10.72 1.51
C GLN A 257 3.16 -9.25 1.89
N PHE A 258 2.64 -8.28 1.12
CA PHE A 258 2.96 -6.86 1.31
C PHE A 258 1.74 -5.93 1.31
N ALA A 259 0.52 -6.44 1.13
CA ALA A 259 -0.72 -5.65 1.06
C ALA A 259 -1.01 -4.81 2.30
N SER A 260 -0.43 -5.20 3.42
CA SER A 260 -0.56 -4.55 4.72
C SER A 260 0.19 -3.21 4.83
N PHE A 261 1.19 -2.98 3.97
CA PHE A 261 2.17 -1.92 4.16
C PHE A 261 1.99 -0.77 3.18
N ARG A 262 2.37 0.43 3.63
CA ARG A 262 2.49 1.60 2.75
C ARG A 262 3.72 1.48 1.86
N ARG A 263 3.76 2.25 0.76
CA ARG A 263 4.78 2.15 -0.27
C ARG A 263 6.24 2.18 0.23
N HIS A 264 6.56 3.07 1.16
CA HIS A 264 7.91 3.23 1.71
C HIS A 264 8.28 2.17 2.76
N SER A 265 7.31 1.35 3.18
CA SER A 265 7.44 0.30 4.19
C SER A 265 7.08 -1.09 3.66
N VAL A 266 6.94 -1.24 2.34
CA VAL A 266 6.62 -2.53 1.71
C VAL A 266 7.67 -3.61 2.00
N GLU A 267 8.92 -3.23 2.28
CA GLU A 267 10.00 -4.17 2.62
C GLU A 267 10.03 -4.58 4.11
N ILE A 268 9.08 -4.13 4.95
CA ILE A 268 9.05 -4.46 6.39
C ILE A 268 9.06 -5.97 6.68
N PRO A 269 8.35 -6.86 5.96
CA PRO A 269 8.45 -8.31 6.19
C PRO A 269 9.88 -8.85 6.07
N VAL A 270 10.64 -8.29 5.12
CA VAL A 270 12.06 -8.63 4.92
C VAL A 270 12.89 -8.09 6.08
N HIS A 271 12.69 -6.82 6.46
CA HIS A 271 13.38 -6.22 7.60
C HIS A 271 13.10 -6.97 8.91
N MET A 272 11.89 -7.50 9.11
CA MET A 272 11.56 -8.33 10.27
C MET A 272 12.30 -9.67 10.28
N CYS A 273 12.41 -10.33 9.13
CA CYS A 273 13.23 -11.54 9.03
C CYS A 273 14.70 -11.23 9.33
N LEU A 274 15.24 -10.14 8.78
CA LEU A 274 16.61 -9.70 9.04
C LEU A 274 16.83 -9.31 10.50
N LEU A 275 15.89 -8.62 11.14
CA LEU A 275 15.91 -8.31 12.56
C LEU A 275 16.00 -9.60 13.39
N LYS A 276 15.06 -10.52 13.17
CA LYS A 276 15.03 -11.83 13.85
C LYS A 276 16.36 -12.56 13.65
N LEU A 277 16.88 -12.57 12.43
CA LEU A 277 18.16 -13.19 12.10
C LEU A 277 19.34 -12.55 12.85
N SER A 278 19.44 -11.23 12.86
CA SER A 278 20.48 -10.48 13.58
C SER A 278 20.42 -10.76 15.08
N LEU A 279 19.23 -10.78 15.68
CA LEU A 279 19.07 -11.10 17.11
C LEU A 279 19.42 -12.55 17.42
N MET A 280 19.07 -13.49 16.53
CA MET A 280 19.48 -14.89 16.67
C MET A 280 21.00 -15.09 16.49
N PHE A 281 21.64 -14.31 15.63
CA PHE A 281 23.11 -14.31 15.51
C PHE A 281 23.78 -13.73 16.77
N ILE A 282 23.24 -12.66 17.34
CA ILE A 282 23.70 -12.15 18.65
C ILE A 282 23.52 -13.21 19.72
N PHE A 283 22.40 -13.93 19.71
CA PHE A 283 22.13 -15.04 20.63
C PHE A 283 23.19 -16.16 20.53
N SER A 284 23.58 -16.53 19.31
CA SER A 284 24.52 -17.65 19.11
C SER A 284 25.99 -17.23 19.21
N ILE A 285 26.43 -16.20 18.49
CA ILE A 285 27.85 -15.86 18.34
C ILE A 285 28.40 -15.15 19.58
N LEU A 286 27.64 -14.24 20.17
CA LEU A 286 28.10 -13.45 21.34
C LEU A 286 27.88 -14.18 22.67
N ARG A 287 27.49 -15.45 22.61
CA ARG A 287 27.34 -16.29 23.79
C ARG A 287 28.68 -16.42 24.51
N SER A 288 28.70 -16.11 25.79
CA SER A 288 29.85 -16.44 26.64
C SER A 288 29.81 -17.93 27.00
N PRO A 289 30.91 -18.68 26.86
CA PRO A 289 30.98 -20.06 27.31
C PRO A 289 30.85 -20.07 28.84
N PRO A 290 29.82 -20.71 29.42
CA PRO A 290 29.70 -20.80 30.87
C PRO A 290 30.94 -21.50 31.45
N PRO A 291 31.50 -21.03 32.59
CA PRO A 291 30.97 -19.99 33.50
C PRO A 291 31.38 -18.54 33.18
N SER A 292 32.09 -18.28 32.07
CA SER A 292 32.53 -16.93 31.73
C SER A 292 31.35 -16.00 31.43
N THR A 293 31.41 -14.76 31.92
CA THR A 293 30.42 -13.69 31.67
C THR A 293 30.93 -12.61 30.73
N LYS A 294 32.11 -12.79 30.12
CA LYS A 294 32.88 -11.74 29.44
C LYS A 294 32.11 -11.00 28.34
N ASN A 295 31.31 -11.70 27.54
CA ASN A 295 30.61 -11.12 26.39
C ASN A 295 29.16 -10.71 26.72
N GLN A 296 28.67 -10.94 27.94
CA GLN A 296 27.27 -10.69 28.31
C GLN A 296 26.87 -9.22 28.13
N GLY A 297 27.69 -8.28 28.61
CA GLY A 297 27.43 -6.84 28.44
C GLY A 297 27.35 -6.41 26.99
N MET A 298 28.25 -6.92 26.12
CA MET A 298 28.22 -6.64 24.69
C MET A 298 26.99 -7.26 24.01
N GLN A 299 26.63 -8.49 24.38
CA GLN A 299 25.46 -9.20 23.86
C GLN A 299 24.16 -8.46 24.19
N GLY A 300 23.95 -8.08 25.45
CA GLY A 300 22.78 -7.32 25.88
C GLY A 300 22.72 -5.91 25.28
N SER A 301 23.85 -5.23 25.15
CA SER A 301 23.93 -3.87 24.58
C SER A 301 23.61 -3.86 23.08
N LEU A 302 24.16 -4.79 22.30
CA LEU A 302 23.85 -4.91 20.87
C LEU A 302 22.40 -5.35 20.64
N PHE A 303 21.89 -6.28 21.45
CA PHE A 303 20.48 -6.69 21.39
C PHE A 303 19.56 -5.49 21.58
N PHE A 304 19.78 -4.72 22.65
CA PHE A 304 19.01 -3.50 22.93
C PHE A 304 19.13 -2.48 21.80
N LEU A 305 20.33 -2.19 21.31
CA LEU A 305 20.56 -1.19 20.27
C LEU A 305 19.86 -1.54 18.96
N ILE A 306 19.91 -2.80 18.53
CA ILE A 306 19.20 -3.26 17.34
C ILE A 306 17.69 -3.12 17.52
N MET A 307 17.14 -3.57 18.65
CA MET A 307 15.71 -3.45 18.96
C MET A 307 15.25 -1.98 18.98
N ALA A 308 15.99 -1.11 19.66
CA ALA A 308 15.70 0.32 19.74
C ALA A 308 15.78 0.99 18.35
N SER A 309 16.80 0.65 17.55
CA SER A 309 16.95 1.19 16.20
C SER A 309 15.76 0.84 15.30
N MET A 310 15.25 -0.40 15.40
CA MET A 310 14.09 -0.83 14.64
C MET A 310 12.81 -0.14 15.13
N ALA A 311 12.63 0.02 16.44
CA ALA A 311 11.48 0.72 17.02
C ALA A 311 11.44 2.19 16.57
N VAL A 312 12.57 2.89 16.60
CA VAL A 312 12.70 4.27 16.11
C VAL A 312 12.41 4.34 14.61
N PHE A 313 13.00 3.43 13.82
CA PHE A 313 12.76 3.34 12.38
C PHE A 313 11.26 3.17 12.05
N ARG A 314 10.56 2.26 12.73
CA ARG A 314 9.12 2.03 12.54
C ARG A 314 8.26 3.19 13.04
N THR A 315 8.69 3.88 14.10
CA THR A 315 8.03 5.09 14.62
C THR A 315 8.03 6.22 13.59
N TRP A 316 9.14 6.44 12.89
CA TRP A 316 9.22 7.49 11.87
C TRP A 316 8.49 7.15 10.58
N ARG A 317 8.49 5.87 10.17
CA ARG A 317 7.94 5.48 8.88
C ARG A 317 6.44 5.19 8.91
N PHE A 318 5.81 4.84 10.03
CA PHE A 318 4.39 4.40 10.06
C PHE A 318 4.09 3.28 9.03
N PRO A 319 4.44 2.03 9.34
CA PRO A 319 4.58 0.99 8.34
C PRO A 319 3.27 0.50 7.71
N TYR A 320 2.17 0.46 8.46
CA TYR A 320 0.93 -0.16 8.01
C TYR A 320 -0.03 0.84 7.37
N ARG A 321 -0.89 0.34 6.48
CA ARG A 321 -2.01 1.11 5.90
C ARG A 321 -3.06 1.41 6.97
N CYS A 322 -3.42 0.41 7.77
CA CYS A 322 -4.32 0.56 8.91
C CYS A 322 -3.65 1.29 10.09
N VAL A 323 -4.30 2.36 10.57
CA VAL A 323 -3.79 3.19 11.66
C VAL A 323 -3.74 2.41 12.97
N SER A 324 -4.78 1.63 13.27
CA SER A 324 -4.84 0.80 14.49
C SER A 324 -3.72 -0.23 14.56
N THR A 325 -3.43 -0.93 13.44
CA THR A 325 -2.30 -1.86 13.35
C THR A 325 -0.96 -1.15 13.55
N THR A 326 -0.81 0.07 13.02
CA THR A 326 0.38 0.88 13.25
C THR A 326 0.53 1.23 14.73
N SER A 327 -0.51 1.70 15.39
CA SER A 327 -0.47 2.00 16.83
C SER A 327 -0.13 0.76 17.66
N LEU A 328 -0.71 -0.40 17.35
CA LEU A 328 -0.42 -1.66 18.03
C LEU A 328 1.05 -2.05 17.86
N ALA A 329 1.58 -1.97 16.63
CA ALA A 329 2.97 -2.28 16.34
C ALA A 329 3.94 -1.37 17.12
N LEU A 330 3.65 -0.07 17.19
CA LEU A 330 4.47 0.87 17.95
C LEU A 330 4.43 0.56 19.46
N LEU A 331 3.26 0.27 20.01
CA LEU A 331 3.14 -0.10 21.43
C LEU A 331 3.93 -1.37 21.75
N VAL A 332 3.84 -2.39 20.90
CA VAL A 332 4.60 -3.64 21.05
C VAL A 332 6.10 -3.39 20.95
N ASP A 333 6.57 -2.60 19.97
CA ASP A 333 7.99 -2.28 19.81
C ASP A 333 8.53 -1.53 21.03
N TRP A 334 7.83 -0.50 21.50
CA TRP A 334 8.27 0.28 22.66
C TRP A 334 8.17 -0.50 23.97
N MET A 335 7.21 -1.43 24.09
CA MET A 335 7.18 -2.39 25.19
C MET A 335 8.44 -3.28 25.18
N LEU A 336 8.84 -3.79 24.01
CA LEU A 336 10.05 -4.60 23.86
C LEU A 336 11.32 -3.79 24.17
N VAL A 337 11.41 -2.55 23.70
CA VAL A 337 12.53 -1.65 24.02
C VAL A 337 12.61 -1.38 25.52
N ALA A 338 11.48 -1.13 26.18
CA ALA A 338 11.46 -0.88 27.62
C ALA A 338 11.89 -2.11 28.44
N ASN A 339 11.46 -3.32 28.05
CA ASN A 339 12.00 -4.56 28.61
C ASN A 339 13.51 -4.71 28.28
N GLY A 340 13.92 -4.30 27.08
CA GLY A 340 15.31 -4.26 26.64
C GLY A 340 16.22 -3.34 27.47
N VAL A 341 15.68 -2.28 28.11
CA VAL A 341 16.45 -1.47 29.07
C VAL A 341 16.87 -2.31 30.27
N PHE A 342 15.99 -3.18 30.78
CA PHE A 342 16.36 -4.11 31.86
C PHE A 342 17.39 -5.13 31.39
N VAL A 343 17.32 -5.59 30.13
CA VAL A 343 18.40 -6.41 29.54
C VAL A 343 19.72 -5.66 29.56
N LEU A 344 19.74 -4.41 29.10
CA LEU A 344 20.95 -3.58 29.08
C LEU A 344 21.55 -3.41 30.49
N LEU A 345 20.71 -3.13 31.48
CA LEU A 345 21.16 -2.93 32.87
C LEU A 345 21.67 -4.23 33.51
N CYS A 346 20.93 -5.33 33.37
CA CYS A 346 21.30 -6.62 33.94
C CYS A 346 22.53 -7.22 33.26
N ALA A 347 22.63 -7.16 31.93
CA ALA A 347 23.74 -7.73 31.17
C ALA A 347 25.06 -6.99 31.41
N ASN A 348 25.02 -5.68 31.69
CA ASN A 348 26.21 -4.90 32.05
C ASN A 348 26.55 -4.95 33.56
N GLY A 349 25.81 -5.71 34.37
CA GLY A 349 26.10 -5.86 35.80
C GLY A 349 25.94 -4.57 36.60
N VAL A 350 25.07 -3.65 36.17
CA VAL A 350 24.87 -2.38 36.88
C VAL A 350 24.25 -2.67 38.26
N HIS A 351 24.97 -2.35 39.33
CA HIS A 351 24.45 -2.46 40.70
C HIS A 351 23.72 -1.18 41.10
N SER A 352 22.39 -1.24 41.19
CA SER A 352 21.51 -0.14 41.57
C SER A 352 20.30 -0.68 42.33
N ALA A 353 19.59 0.18 43.07
CA ALA A 353 18.33 -0.18 43.70
C ALA A 353 17.31 -0.77 42.69
N LEU A 354 17.39 -0.33 41.43
CA LEU A 354 16.56 -0.80 40.32
C LEU A 354 16.94 -2.20 39.80
N THR A 355 18.16 -2.69 40.07
CA THR A 355 18.62 -4.01 39.59
C THR A 355 18.53 -5.11 40.65
N VAL A 356 18.04 -4.77 41.84
CA VAL A 356 17.66 -5.74 42.86
C VAL A 356 16.52 -6.61 42.32
N SER A 357 16.64 -7.93 42.44
CA SER A 357 15.70 -8.91 41.86
C SER A 357 14.22 -8.64 42.17
N THR A 358 13.90 -8.24 43.41
CA THR A 358 12.53 -7.86 43.81
C THR A 358 12.05 -6.60 43.10
N SER A 359 12.91 -5.58 43.00
CA SER A 359 12.62 -4.33 42.27
C SER A 359 12.44 -4.61 40.77
N VAL A 360 13.36 -5.35 40.14
CA VAL A 360 13.28 -5.73 38.72
C VAL A 360 11.98 -6.48 38.43
N THR A 361 11.60 -7.46 39.27
CA THR A 361 10.35 -8.20 39.09
C THR A 361 9.15 -7.27 39.16
N SER A 362 9.11 -6.39 40.18
CA SER A 362 8.02 -5.43 40.36
C SER A 362 7.93 -4.45 39.20
N SER A 363 9.06 -3.91 38.74
CA SER A 363 9.12 -2.96 37.63
C SER A 363 8.75 -3.60 36.30
N LEU A 364 9.25 -4.81 36.00
CA LEU A 364 8.86 -5.55 34.80
C LEU A 364 7.37 -5.92 34.83
N THR A 365 6.85 -6.34 35.98
CA THR A 365 5.41 -6.65 36.13
C THR A 365 4.56 -5.42 35.92
N PHE A 366 4.89 -4.32 36.59
CA PHE A 366 4.19 -3.04 36.45
C PHE A 366 4.22 -2.54 35.00
N LEU A 367 5.41 -2.53 34.38
CA LEU A 367 5.60 -2.06 33.02
C LEU A 367 4.77 -2.87 32.02
N ASN A 368 4.90 -4.20 32.04
CA ASN A 368 4.16 -5.06 31.11
C ASN A 368 2.65 -5.01 31.39
N LEU A 369 2.22 -4.90 32.64
CA LEU A 369 0.81 -4.71 32.98
C LEU A 369 0.27 -3.39 32.42
N CYS A 370 1.01 -2.29 32.56
CA CYS A 370 0.62 -1.00 31.98
C CYS A 370 0.48 -1.08 30.46
N PHE A 371 1.45 -1.67 29.77
CA PHE A 371 1.36 -1.86 28.31
C PHE A 371 0.20 -2.77 27.91
N LEU A 372 -0.04 -3.87 28.64
CA LEU A 372 -1.17 -4.75 28.39
C LEU A 372 -2.51 -4.04 28.59
N VAL A 373 -2.64 -3.21 29.63
CA VAL A 373 -3.84 -2.39 29.85
C VAL A 373 -4.04 -1.39 28.71
N VAL A 374 -2.99 -0.67 28.30
CA VAL A 374 -3.07 0.30 27.18
C VAL A 374 -3.45 -0.40 25.87
N ILE A 375 -2.79 -1.52 25.54
CA ILE A 375 -3.11 -2.31 24.35
C ILE A 375 -4.55 -2.83 24.43
N SER A 376 -4.96 -3.39 25.57
CA SER A 376 -6.32 -3.93 25.74
C SER A 376 -7.38 -2.84 25.63
N MET A 377 -7.16 -1.66 26.24
CA MET A 377 -8.07 -0.52 26.14
C MET A 377 -8.15 0.01 24.70
N MET A 378 -7.01 0.05 23.99
CA MET A 378 -6.97 0.51 22.59
C MET A 378 -7.69 -0.47 21.66
N GLU A 379 -7.42 -1.78 21.78
CA GLU A 379 -8.07 -2.81 20.97
C GLU A 379 -9.57 -2.93 21.33
N LEU A 380 -9.93 -2.84 22.61
CA LEU A 380 -11.33 -2.81 23.04
C LEU A 380 -12.05 -1.59 22.48
N ARG A 381 -11.44 -0.40 22.53
CA ARG A 381 -11.98 0.81 21.91
C ARG A 381 -12.17 0.62 20.41
N ASP A 382 -11.19 0.06 19.71
CA ASP A 382 -11.26 -0.17 18.27
C ASP A 382 -12.37 -1.20 17.94
N VAL A 383 -12.53 -2.25 18.74
CA VAL A 383 -13.63 -3.22 18.66
C VAL A 383 -14.99 -2.55 18.91
N ILE A 384 -15.13 -1.76 19.97
CA ILE A 384 -16.37 -1.04 20.29
C ILE A 384 -16.73 -0.07 19.17
N LEU A 385 -15.76 0.71 18.67
CA LEU A 385 -15.99 1.62 17.54
C LEU A 385 -16.43 0.85 16.29
N PHE A 386 -15.84 -0.32 16.04
CA PHE A 386 -16.18 -1.15 14.90
C PHE A 386 -17.61 -1.72 14.97
N TYR A 387 -18.07 -2.16 16.15
CA TYR A 387 -19.39 -2.78 16.32
C TYR A 387 -20.52 -1.79 16.62
N VAL A 388 -20.24 -0.73 17.38
CA VAL A 388 -21.27 0.19 17.90
C VAL A 388 -21.41 1.46 17.06
N HIS A 389 -20.31 1.98 16.51
CA HIS A 389 -20.29 3.26 15.79
C HIS A 389 -19.51 3.18 14.47
N PRO A 390 -20.02 2.43 13.48
CA PRO A 390 -19.30 2.19 12.21
C PRO A 390 -18.99 3.49 11.45
N GLU A 391 -19.83 4.52 11.55
CA GLU A 391 -19.60 5.83 10.93
C GLU A 391 -18.42 6.61 11.53
N ILE A 392 -18.15 6.42 12.82
CA ILE A 392 -16.99 7.02 13.48
C ILE A 392 -15.72 6.22 13.14
N ALA A 393 -15.86 4.90 12.98
CA ALA A 393 -14.79 4.02 12.57
C ALA A 393 -14.30 4.30 11.14
N THR A 394 -15.20 4.59 10.20
CA THR A 394 -14.85 5.04 8.83
C THR A 394 -14.13 6.38 8.86
N LYS A 395 -14.65 7.38 9.60
CA LYS A 395 -13.98 8.69 9.73
C LYS A 395 -12.57 8.58 10.33
N LYS A 396 -12.32 7.58 11.18
CA LYS A 396 -11.00 7.33 11.80
C LYS A 396 -10.10 6.36 11.02
N LYS A 397 -10.49 5.92 9.81
CA LYS A 397 -9.74 4.95 8.98
C LYS A 397 -9.40 3.66 9.73
N LEU A 398 -10.35 3.17 10.52
CA LEU A 398 -10.23 1.92 11.28
C LEU A 398 -10.64 0.68 10.47
N HIS A 399 -11.13 0.86 9.24
CA HIS A 399 -11.47 -0.23 8.32
C HIS A 399 -10.29 -0.59 7.41
N TRP A 400 -10.41 -1.77 6.78
CA TRP A 400 -9.56 -2.11 5.64
C TRP A 400 -9.75 -1.05 4.54
N PRO A 401 -8.69 -0.51 3.92
CA PRO A 401 -8.82 0.65 3.03
C PRO A 401 -9.80 0.45 1.86
N THR A 402 -9.84 -0.77 1.28
CA THR A 402 -10.79 -1.09 0.20
C THR A 402 -12.25 -1.05 0.63
N ASN A 403 -12.55 -1.16 1.93
CA ASN A 403 -13.93 -1.10 2.42
C ASN A 403 -14.51 0.32 2.31
N GLU A 404 -13.68 1.37 2.25
CA GLU A 404 -14.16 2.74 2.05
C GLU A 404 -14.88 2.87 0.69
N HIS A 405 -14.35 2.21 -0.35
CA HIS A 405 -14.93 2.17 -1.70
C HIS A 405 -16.06 1.15 -1.87
N MET A 406 -16.33 0.32 -0.85
CA MET A 406 -17.45 -0.63 -0.93
C MET A 406 -18.80 0.09 -0.97
N LYS A 407 -18.89 1.31 -0.42
CA LYS A 407 -20.08 2.15 -0.53
C LYS A 407 -20.37 2.54 -1.98
N GLU A 408 -19.34 2.91 -2.74
CA GLU A 408 -19.46 3.28 -4.16
C GLU A 408 -19.92 2.10 -5.03
N ILE A 409 -19.50 0.88 -4.69
CA ILE A 409 -19.98 -0.35 -5.36
C ILE A 409 -21.46 -0.55 -5.12
N VAL A 410 -21.90 -0.38 -3.87
CA VAL A 410 -23.29 -0.59 -3.48
C VAL A 410 -24.19 0.48 -4.10
N GLU A 411 -23.75 1.75 -4.12
CA GLU A 411 -24.50 2.86 -4.72
C GLU A 411 -24.60 2.76 -6.25
N ASN A 412 -23.55 2.25 -6.92
CA ASN A 412 -23.53 2.06 -8.37
C ASN A 412 -23.74 0.60 -8.80
N GLY A 413 -24.39 -0.23 -7.97
CA GLY A 413 -24.44 -1.69 -8.14
C GLY A 413 -24.82 -2.16 -9.54
N LEU A 414 -25.85 -1.56 -10.15
CA LEU A 414 -26.27 -1.87 -11.53
C LEU A 414 -25.17 -1.63 -12.58
N LYS A 415 -24.43 -0.53 -12.45
CA LYS A 415 -23.32 -0.20 -13.36
C LYS A 415 -22.12 -1.10 -13.11
N VAL A 416 -21.82 -1.38 -11.83
CA VAL A 416 -20.70 -2.28 -11.50
C VAL A 416 -20.98 -3.70 -11.99
N ASP A 417 -22.22 -4.19 -11.88
CA ASP A 417 -22.63 -5.48 -12.44
C ASP A 417 -22.45 -5.53 -13.97
N SER A 418 -22.83 -4.47 -14.68
CA SER A 418 -22.64 -4.41 -16.13
C SER A 418 -21.15 -4.39 -16.50
N TRP A 419 -20.32 -3.65 -15.76
CA TRP A 419 -18.87 -3.61 -15.97
C TRP A 419 -18.21 -4.97 -15.69
N VAL A 420 -18.57 -5.63 -14.60
CA VAL A 420 -18.07 -6.97 -14.23
C VAL A 420 -18.44 -7.99 -15.30
N LYS A 421 -19.70 -7.98 -15.78
CA LYS A 421 -20.14 -8.84 -16.88
C LYS A 421 -19.39 -8.56 -18.17
N ALA A 422 -19.14 -7.30 -18.52
CA ALA A 422 -18.35 -6.93 -19.68
C ALA A 422 -16.91 -7.45 -19.58
N ILE A 423 -16.29 -7.37 -18.40
CA ILE A 423 -14.96 -7.93 -18.15
C ILE A 423 -14.95 -9.45 -18.32
N HIS A 424 -15.89 -10.17 -17.70
CA HIS A 424 -15.95 -11.63 -17.82
C HIS A 424 -16.23 -12.08 -19.26
N HIS A 425 -17.10 -11.36 -19.97
CA HIS A 425 -17.38 -11.60 -21.39
C HIS A 425 -16.12 -11.41 -22.26
N ALA A 426 -15.44 -10.28 -22.10
CA ALA A 426 -14.20 -10.00 -22.80
C ALA A 426 -13.10 -11.02 -22.48
N GLN A 427 -12.92 -11.40 -21.22
CA GLN A 427 -11.97 -12.45 -20.82
C GLN A 427 -12.31 -13.80 -21.44
N GLY A 428 -13.60 -14.16 -21.54
CA GLY A 428 -14.05 -15.35 -22.25
C GLY A 428 -13.67 -15.33 -23.73
N ILE A 429 -13.85 -14.19 -24.40
CA ILE A 429 -13.47 -14.00 -25.81
C ILE A 429 -11.96 -14.00 -26.00
N ILE A 430 -11.19 -13.37 -25.11
CA ILE A 430 -9.72 -13.40 -25.10
C ILE A 430 -9.24 -14.85 -25.02
N LEU A 431 -9.78 -15.62 -24.07
CA LEU A 431 -9.41 -17.03 -23.88
C LEU A 431 -9.77 -17.86 -25.13
N ALA A 432 -10.98 -17.70 -25.67
CA ALA A 432 -11.40 -18.37 -26.89
C ALA A 432 -10.49 -18.01 -28.08
N SER A 433 -10.11 -16.74 -28.22
CA SER A 433 -9.23 -16.24 -29.28
C SER A 433 -7.79 -16.74 -29.16
N HIS A 434 -7.31 -17.01 -27.94
CA HIS A 434 -6.01 -17.62 -27.71
C HIS A 434 -5.96 -19.11 -28.04
N LEU A 435 -7.10 -19.81 -27.97
CA LEU A 435 -7.21 -21.23 -28.33
C LEU A 435 -7.27 -21.46 -29.85
N VAL A 436 -7.49 -20.40 -30.62
CA VAL A 436 -7.68 -20.45 -32.08
C VAL A 436 -6.49 -19.80 -32.79
N THR A 437 -6.13 -20.30 -33.98
CA THR A 437 -5.08 -19.70 -34.81
C THR A 437 -5.45 -18.26 -35.21
N PRO A 438 -4.49 -17.32 -35.28
CA PRO A 438 -4.78 -15.89 -35.52
C PRO A 438 -5.74 -15.61 -36.68
N SER A 439 -5.57 -16.31 -37.82
CA SER A 439 -6.38 -16.15 -39.03
C SER A 439 -7.83 -16.66 -38.92
N MET A 440 -8.16 -17.39 -37.85
CA MET A 440 -9.49 -17.94 -37.57
C MET A 440 -10.19 -17.23 -36.40
N ARG A 441 -9.55 -16.20 -35.82
CA ARG A 441 -10.17 -15.39 -34.77
C ARG A 441 -11.34 -14.59 -35.36
N SER A 442 -12.44 -14.53 -34.63
CA SER A 442 -13.60 -13.72 -35.01
C SER A 442 -13.32 -12.24 -34.74
N CYS A 443 -13.09 -11.47 -35.81
CA CYS A 443 -12.90 -10.02 -35.70
C CYS A 443 -14.16 -9.33 -35.18
N GLU A 444 -15.35 -9.84 -35.50
CA GLU A 444 -16.63 -9.28 -35.09
C GLU A 444 -16.83 -9.41 -33.58
N ASP A 445 -16.56 -10.59 -33.01
CA ASP A 445 -16.69 -10.82 -31.57
C ASP A 445 -15.67 -10.00 -30.77
N LEU A 446 -14.42 -9.93 -31.25
CA LEU A 446 -13.36 -9.12 -30.64
C LEU A 446 -13.69 -7.63 -30.68
N LYS A 447 -14.27 -7.13 -31.78
CA LYS A 447 -14.70 -5.74 -31.90
C LYS A 447 -15.88 -5.44 -30.98
N ALA A 448 -16.90 -6.30 -30.96
CA ALA A 448 -18.05 -6.12 -30.07
C ALA A 448 -17.64 -6.12 -28.59
N ALA A 449 -16.71 -7.00 -28.20
CA ALA A 449 -16.14 -7.02 -26.86
C ALA A 449 -15.34 -5.74 -26.56
N LEU A 450 -14.54 -5.26 -27.51
CA LEU A 450 -13.77 -4.03 -27.36
C LEU A 450 -14.68 -2.83 -27.17
N ASP A 451 -15.67 -2.64 -28.05
CA ASP A 451 -16.63 -1.53 -27.98
C ASP A 451 -17.39 -1.53 -26.65
N GLN A 452 -17.79 -2.72 -26.17
CA GLN A 452 -18.46 -2.88 -24.87
C GLN A 452 -17.55 -2.49 -23.69
N VAL A 453 -16.30 -2.96 -23.67
CA VAL A 453 -15.36 -2.66 -22.58
C VAL A 453 -14.93 -1.20 -22.60
N GLU A 454 -14.72 -0.59 -23.78
CA GLU A 454 -14.40 0.82 -23.92
C GLU A 454 -15.54 1.71 -23.42
N HIS A 455 -16.79 1.35 -23.73
CA HIS A 455 -17.96 2.04 -23.19
C HIS A 455 -18.01 1.98 -21.66
N CYS A 456 -17.84 0.78 -21.08
CA CYS A 456 -17.77 0.61 -19.63
C CYS A 456 -16.58 1.37 -19.00
N TYR A 457 -15.43 1.42 -19.69
CA TYR A 457 -14.26 2.17 -19.26
C TYR A 457 -14.56 3.67 -19.19
N GLU A 458 -15.21 4.25 -20.20
CA GLU A 458 -15.58 5.67 -20.19
C GLU A 458 -16.56 6.01 -19.06
N GLU A 459 -17.52 5.12 -18.80
CA GLU A 459 -18.43 5.29 -17.66
C GLU A 459 -17.70 5.21 -16.32
N ALA A 460 -16.81 4.23 -16.14
CA ALA A 460 -16.01 4.09 -14.93
C ALA A 460 -15.08 5.29 -14.72
N ALA A 461 -14.48 5.81 -15.80
CA ALA A 461 -13.61 6.98 -15.77
C ALA A 461 -14.37 8.26 -15.39
N LYS A 462 -15.60 8.43 -15.88
CA LYS A 462 -16.47 9.57 -15.48
C LYS A 462 -16.79 9.56 -13.99
N ASN A 463 -16.86 8.37 -13.38
CA ASN A 463 -17.13 8.19 -11.95
C ASN A 463 -15.86 8.05 -11.09
N ASP A 464 -14.66 8.16 -11.69
CA ASP A 464 -13.35 7.90 -11.07
C ASP A 464 -13.28 6.57 -10.29
N HIS A 465 -13.94 5.53 -10.80
CA HIS A 465 -14.07 4.26 -10.10
C HIS A 465 -12.78 3.42 -10.16
N LEU A 466 -12.47 2.69 -9.09
CA LEU A 466 -11.25 1.85 -8.99
C LEU A 466 -11.11 0.77 -10.08
N LEU A 467 -12.24 0.28 -10.61
CA LEU A 467 -12.28 -0.70 -11.72
C LEU A 467 -11.83 -0.13 -13.07
N MET A 468 -11.74 1.19 -13.22
CA MET A 468 -11.29 1.82 -14.46
C MET A 468 -9.94 1.25 -14.93
N GLY A 469 -9.01 1.00 -13.99
CA GLY A 469 -7.71 0.42 -14.30
C GLY A 469 -7.82 -0.98 -14.93
N GLN A 470 -8.71 -1.82 -14.41
CA GLN A 470 -8.93 -3.15 -14.96
C GLN A 470 -9.61 -3.11 -16.32
N LEU A 471 -10.66 -2.30 -16.48
CA LEU A 471 -11.37 -2.15 -17.76
C LEU A 471 -10.42 -1.69 -18.85
N TYR A 472 -9.48 -0.80 -18.53
CA TYR A 472 -8.44 -0.38 -19.46
C TYR A 472 -7.41 -1.48 -19.77
N GLU A 473 -6.99 -2.26 -18.77
CA GLU A 473 -6.10 -3.41 -19.00
C GLU A 473 -6.76 -4.44 -19.94
N VAL A 474 -8.04 -4.75 -19.71
CA VAL A 474 -8.81 -5.68 -20.56
C VAL A 474 -9.04 -5.10 -21.95
N SER A 475 -9.36 -3.80 -22.08
CA SER A 475 -9.55 -3.19 -23.42
C SER A 475 -8.27 -3.22 -24.25
N LEU A 476 -7.11 -3.00 -23.63
CA LEU A 476 -5.83 -3.13 -24.31
C LEU A 476 -5.56 -4.56 -24.80
N ASP A 477 -5.82 -5.57 -23.96
CA ASP A 477 -5.60 -6.97 -24.32
C ASP A 477 -6.53 -7.40 -25.47
N VAL A 478 -7.81 -7.01 -25.42
CA VAL A 478 -8.76 -7.25 -26.52
C VAL A 478 -8.33 -6.51 -27.78
N HIS A 479 -7.90 -5.25 -27.67
CA HIS A 479 -7.46 -4.44 -28.79
C HIS A 479 -6.24 -5.04 -29.49
N GLU A 480 -5.26 -5.53 -28.73
CA GLU A 480 -4.08 -6.22 -29.28
C GLU A 480 -4.51 -7.46 -30.08
N LEU A 481 -5.40 -8.28 -29.52
CA LEU A 481 -5.92 -9.47 -30.21
C LEU A 481 -6.76 -9.14 -31.44
N TYR A 482 -7.54 -8.06 -31.39
CA TYR A 482 -8.33 -7.56 -32.51
C TYR A 482 -7.44 -7.10 -33.66
N VAL A 483 -6.40 -6.30 -33.38
CA VAL A 483 -5.44 -5.84 -34.39
C VAL A 483 -4.71 -7.03 -35.03
N ASP A 484 -4.28 -8.00 -34.22
CA ASP A 484 -3.68 -9.25 -34.71
C ASP A 484 -4.64 -10.05 -35.61
N ALA A 485 -5.91 -10.16 -35.23
CA ALA A 485 -6.93 -10.87 -36.00
C ALA A 485 -7.20 -10.18 -37.35
N VAL A 486 -7.34 -8.85 -37.36
CA VAL A 486 -7.55 -8.06 -38.59
C VAL A 486 -6.34 -8.18 -39.52
N ALA A 487 -5.12 -8.11 -38.98
CA ALA A 487 -3.89 -8.21 -39.78
C ALA A 487 -3.69 -9.63 -40.37
N SER A 488 -4.17 -10.67 -39.69
CA SER A 488 -4.01 -12.07 -40.11
C SER A 488 -5.19 -12.65 -40.88
N SER A 489 -6.33 -11.95 -40.92
CA SER A 489 -7.52 -12.38 -41.66
C SER A 489 -7.30 -12.29 -43.17
N PRO A 490 -7.43 -13.41 -43.92
CA PRO A 490 -7.30 -13.40 -45.37
C PRO A 490 -8.45 -12.67 -46.07
N PHE A 491 -9.59 -12.47 -45.39
CA PHE A 491 -10.79 -11.84 -45.96
C PHE A 491 -10.77 -10.31 -45.93
N HIS A 492 -9.95 -9.68 -45.07
CA HIS A 492 -9.75 -8.22 -45.06
C HIS A 492 -8.59 -7.73 -45.95
N ARG A 493 -7.91 -8.64 -46.66
CA ARG A 493 -6.86 -8.30 -47.64
C ARG A 493 -7.36 -7.51 -48.86
N SER A 494 -8.67 -7.43 -49.09
CA SER A 494 -9.24 -6.79 -50.29
C SER A 494 -9.34 -5.26 -50.22
N GLY A 495 -9.15 -4.63 -49.05
CA GLY A 495 -9.33 -3.18 -48.87
C GLY A 495 -8.07 -2.39 -48.46
N PHE A 496 -7.02 -3.04 -47.96
CA PHE A 496 -5.78 -2.38 -47.55
C PHE A 496 -4.70 -2.56 -48.62
N PRO A 497 -4.00 -1.49 -49.06
CA PRO A 497 -2.90 -1.62 -50.01
C PRO A 497 -1.85 -2.58 -49.43
N ALA A 498 -1.61 -3.69 -50.14
CA ALA A 498 -0.83 -4.83 -49.67
C ALA A 498 0.56 -4.43 -49.12
N ASN A 499 1.14 -3.36 -49.63
CA ASN A 499 2.47 -2.87 -49.23
C ASN A 499 2.49 -2.30 -47.80
N GLU A 500 1.46 -1.54 -47.39
CA GLU A 500 1.40 -0.96 -46.04
C GLU A 500 1.09 -2.03 -44.98
N LEU A 501 0.29 -3.03 -45.33
CA LEU A 501 -0.02 -4.15 -44.45
C LEU A 501 1.18 -5.10 -44.27
N ILE A 502 1.99 -5.31 -45.32
CA ILE A 502 3.25 -6.07 -45.24
C ILE A 502 4.25 -5.33 -44.34
N ASP A 503 4.36 -4.00 -44.45
CA ASP A 503 5.20 -3.21 -43.55
C ASP A 503 4.69 -3.25 -42.10
N PHE A 504 3.37 -3.11 -41.88
CA PHE A 504 2.78 -3.11 -40.54
C PHE A 504 2.84 -4.48 -39.86
N SER A 505 2.49 -5.55 -40.59
CA SER A 505 2.66 -6.93 -40.12
C SER A 505 4.13 -7.27 -39.90
N GLY A 506 5.04 -6.80 -40.75
CA GLY A 506 6.48 -6.89 -40.54
C GLY A 506 6.95 -6.19 -39.28
N VAL A 507 6.39 -5.02 -38.95
CA VAL A 507 6.68 -4.28 -37.71
C VAL A 507 6.12 -4.99 -36.48
N LEU A 508 4.90 -5.54 -36.55
CA LEU A 508 4.29 -6.32 -35.47
C LEU A 508 5.04 -7.64 -35.24
N GLN A 509 5.38 -8.37 -36.30
CA GLN A 509 6.17 -9.59 -36.23
C GLN A 509 7.56 -9.29 -35.63
N ARG A 510 8.24 -8.22 -36.08
CA ARG A 510 9.50 -7.77 -35.47
C ARG A 510 9.33 -7.35 -34.01
N ARG A 511 8.21 -6.77 -33.60
CA ARG A 511 7.91 -6.45 -32.19
C ARG A 511 7.70 -7.71 -31.37
N LYS A 512 6.96 -8.69 -31.90
CA LYS A 512 6.71 -10.00 -31.27
C LYS A 512 7.98 -10.82 -31.15
N ASP A 513 8.81 -10.86 -32.20
CA ASP A 513 10.11 -11.52 -32.19
C ASP A 513 11.07 -10.82 -31.24
N ARG A 514 11.11 -9.47 -31.21
CA ARG A 514 11.84 -8.72 -30.17
C ARG A 514 11.31 -8.99 -28.77
N GLN A 515 10.00 -9.18 -28.60
CA GLN A 515 9.39 -9.53 -27.32
C GLN A 515 9.71 -10.95 -26.87
N LEU A 516 9.81 -11.91 -27.80
CA LEU A 516 10.25 -13.28 -27.53
C LEU A 516 11.76 -13.36 -27.20
N LEU A 517 12.56 -12.45 -27.75
CA LEU A 517 13.98 -12.29 -27.42
C LEU A 517 14.22 -11.61 -26.06
N PHE A 518 13.20 -10.99 -25.47
CA PHE A 518 13.30 -10.43 -24.14
C PHE A 518 13.22 -11.54 -23.09
N SER A 519 14.16 -11.51 -22.12
CA SER A 519 14.06 -12.35 -20.93
C SER A 519 12.69 -12.16 -20.25
N MET A 520 12.19 -13.16 -19.54
CA MET A 520 10.98 -13.07 -18.70
C MET A 520 10.97 -11.81 -17.80
N GLN A 521 12.15 -11.35 -17.41
CA GLN A 521 12.33 -10.14 -16.62
C GLN A 521 12.05 -8.86 -17.42
N SER A 522 12.50 -8.78 -18.68
CA SER A 522 12.24 -7.63 -19.55
C SER A 522 10.81 -7.62 -20.10
N GLN A 523 10.19 -8.77 -20.33
CA GLN A 523 8.75 -8.87 -20.63
C GLN A 523 7.89 -8.39 -19.45
N ARG A 524 8.27 -8.72 -18.21
CA ARG A 524 7.62 -8.18 -17.01
C ARG A 524 7.83 -6.68 -16.85
N ILE A 525 9.03 -6.16 -17.16
CA ILE A 525 9.28 -4.71 -17.14
C ILE A 525 8.42 -4.00 -18.19
N LEU A 526 8.25 -4.58 -19.38
CA LEU A 526 7.35 -4.05 -20.41
C LEU A 526 5.88 -4.08 -19.99
N ARG A 527 5.42 -5.17 -19.36
CA ARG A 527 4.07 -5.22 -18.76
C ARG A 527 3.92 -4.18 -17.65
N LYS A 528 4.92 -4.02 -16.78
CA LYS A 528 4.94 -2.97 -15.76
C LYS A 528 4.93 -1.57 -16.36
N LEU A 529 5.61 -1.34 -17.48
CA LEU A 529 5.59 -0.07 -18.20
C LEU A 529 4.23 0.15 -18.87
N HIS A 530 3.60 -0.89 -19.39
CA HIS A 530 2.24 -0.81 -19.93
C HIS A 530 1.20 -0.49 -18.85
N ILE A 531 1.25 -1.19 -17.71
CA ILE A 531 0.45 -0.88 -16.52
C ILE A 531 0.80 0.53 -16.01
N ALA A 532 2.07 0.88 -15.86
CA ALA A 532 2.43 2.23 -15.45
C ALA A 532 1.93 3.31 -16.43
N ARG A 533 1.83 2.99 -17.73
CA ARG A 533 1.36 3.89 -18.79
C ARG A 533 -0.17 4.00 -18.84
N SER A 534 -0.91 2.93 -18.55
CA SER A 534 -2.36 2.97 -18.38
C SER A 534 -2.73 3.90 -17.22
N TRP A 535 -2.05 3.72 -16.10
CA TRP A 535 -2.25 4.52 -14.90
C TRP A 535 -1.64 5.93 -14.99
N SER A 536 -0.63 6.18 -15.85
CA SER A 536 -0.09 7.54 -16.05
C SER A 536 -1.01 8.46 -16.84
N ARG A 537 -1.88 7.93 -17.73
CA ARG A 537 -2.89 8.74 -18.44
C ARG A 537 -3.93 9.33 -17.49
N ARG A 538 -4.10 8.76 -16.29
CA ARG A 538 -4.86 9.33 -15.16
C ARG A 538 -4.29 10.68 -14.67
N ALA A 539 -3.00 10.94 -14.87
CA ALA A 539 -2.37 12.18 -14.41
C ALA A 539 -2.64 13.39 -15.33
N GLN A 540 -3.04 13.15 -16.58
CA GLN A 540 -3.31 14.21 -17.55
C GLN A 540 -4.57 15.05 -17.21
N PRO A 541 -5.64 14.49 -16.62
CA PRO A 541 -6.71 15.29 -16.03
C PRO A 541 -6.39 15.86 -14.63
N TYR A 542 -5.40 15.31 -13.90
CA TYR A 542 -5.09 15.76 -12.53
C TYR A 542 -4.21 17.01 -12.46
N ALA A 543 -3.32 17.25 -13.43
CA ALA A 543 -2.54 18.49 -13.49
C ALA A 543 -3.41 19.74 -13.71
N SER A 544 -4.59 19.60 -14.34
CA SER A 544 -5.58 20.68 -14.46
C SER A 544 -6.57 20.74 -13.28
N ALA A 545 -6.90 19.60 -12.65
CA ALA A 545 -7.89 19.54 -11.57
C ALA A 545 -7.39 20.07 -10.21
N SER A 546 -6.12 19.86 -9.84
CA SER A 546 -5.59 20.38 -8.56
C SER A 546 -5.33 21.90 -8.58
N VAL A 547 -5.09 22.47 -9.77
CA VAL A 547 -5.11 23.93 -9.99
C VAL A 547 -6.55 24.43 -9.97
N GLY A 548 -7.47 23.69 -10.60
CA GLY A 548 -8.90 24.01 -10.65
C GLY A 548 -9.61 24.07 -9.30
N TRP A 549 -9.23 23.24 -8.30
CA TRP A 549 -9.95 23.22 -7.02
C TRP A 549 -9.69 24.46 -6.14
N ASN A 550 -8.46 24.98 -6.16
CA ASN A 550 -8.12 26.25 -5.49
C ASN A 550 -8.57 27.47 -6.32
N GLN A 551 -8.60 27.34 -7.66
CA GLN A 551 -9.10 28.37 -8.56
C GLN A 551 -10.64 28.54 -8.45
N LYS A 552 -11.40 27.45 -8.26
CA LYS A 552 -12.86 27.47 -8.09
C LYS A 552 -13.32 28.07 -6.75
N ARG A 553 -12.47 28.03 -5.72
CA ARG A 553 -12.69 28.69 -4.40
C ARG A 553 -12.36 30.19 -4.38
N ARG A 554 -11.58 30.70 -5.34
CA ARG A 554 -11.16 32.12 -5.41
C ARG A 554 -11.87 32.90 -6.53
N ALA A 555 -12.18 32.26 -7.66
CA ALA A 555 -13.12 32.79 -8.66
C ALA A 555 -14.49 33.10 -8.03
N THR A 556 -14.85 32.39 -6.94
CA THR A 556 -16.06 32.67 -6.14
C THR A 556 -16.04 34.02 -5.46
N ALA A 557 -14.90 34.69 -5.24
CA ALA A 557 -14.85 36.00 -4.59
C ALA A 557 -15.23 37.14 -5.55
N ILE A 558 -14.60 37.20 -6.74
CA ILE A 558 -14.96 38.17 -7.78
C ILE A 558 -16.38 37.91 -8.30
N GLN A 559 -16.76 36.64 -8.48
CA GLN A 559 -18.11 36.29 -8.91
C GLN A 559 -19.18 36.64 -7.86
N ARG A 560 -18.88 36.47 -6.55
CA ARG A 560 -19.78 36.95 -5.48
C ARG A 560 -19.88 38.47 -5.47
N PHE A 561 -18.74 39.18 -5.54
CA PHE A 561 -18.74 40.65 -5.63
C PHE A 561 -19.63 41.15 -6.77
N LEU A 562 -19.44 40.59 -7.97
CA LEU A 562 -20.22 40.95 -9.15
C LEU A 562 -21.71 40.60 -9.02
N ALA A 563 -22.05 39.50 -8.35
CA ALA A 563 -23.43 39.13 -8.08
C ALA A 563 -24.09 40.04 -7.04
N ASP A 564 -23.36 40.42 -5.99
CA ASP A 564 -23.84 41.31 -4.93
C ASP A 564 -24.09 42.72 -5.48
N GLU A 565 -23.15 43.27 -6.26
CA GLU A 565 -23.29 44.57 -6.94
C GLU A 565 -24.42 44.59 -7.97
N SER A 566 -24.57 43.51 -8.76
CA SER A 566 -25.64 43.43 -9.76
C SER A 566 -27.04 43.47 -9.13
N ASN A 567 -27.20 43.00 -7.89
CA ASN A 567 -28.47 43.05 -7.19
C ASN A 567 -28.75 44.44 -6.60
N CYS A 568 -27.71 45.18 -6.21
CA CYS A 568 -27.84 46.54 -5.68
C CYS A 568 -28.30 47.56 -6.73
N HIS A 569 -27.89 47.38 -8.00
CA HIS A 569 -28.09 48.37 -9.06
C HIS A 569 -29.16 47.98 -10.11
N GLN A 570 -29.95 46.94 -9.83
CA GLN A 570 -31.01 46.48 -10.74
C GLN A 570 -32.14 47.51 -10.98
N GLY A 571 -32.20 48.58 -10.15
CA GLY A 571 -33.17 49.68 -10.27
C GLY A 571 -32.65 50.97 -10.92
N ASP A 572 -31.34 51.11 -11.14
CA ASP A 572 -30.72 52.38 -11.59
C ASP A 572 -30.51 52.44 -13.12
N SER A 573 -31.50 51.99 -13.90
CA SER A 573 -31.39 51.86 -15.36
C SER A 573 -31.55 53.18 -16.15
N ALA A 574 -31.66 54.33 -15.48
CA ALA A 574 -32.13 55.59 -16.07
C ALA A 574 -31.05 56.67 -16.22
N ALA A 575 -29.78 56.30 -16.38
CA ALA A 575 -28.74 57.25 -16.81
C ALA A 575 -28.88 57.58 -18.30
N ALA A 576 -28.85 58.87 -18.66
CA ALA A 576 -28.91 59.33 -20.04
C ALA A 576 -27.54 59.36 -20.75
N ASP A 577 -26.44 59.01 -20.07
CA ASP A 577 -25.05 59.27 -20.49
C ASP A 577 -24.19 58.01 -20.72
N TRP A 578 -24.80 56.86 -21.01
CA TRP A 578 -24.05 55.63 -21.28
C TRP A 578 -23.19 55.75 -22.54
N LYS A 579 -21.86 55.62 -22.38
CA LYS A 579 -20.89 55.53 -23.48
C LYS A 579 -20.65 54.05 -23.83
N PRO A 580 -20.74 53.64 -25.11
CA PRO A 580 -20.45 52.28 -25.51
C PRO A 580 -18.94 51.97 -25.37
N VAL A 581 -18.63 50.74 -24.96
CA VAL A 581 -17.27 50.27 -24.69
C VAL A 581 -16.95 49.06 -25.58
N ASN A 582 -17.82 48.05 -25.56
CA ASN A 582 -17.71 46.79 -26.31
C ASN A 582 -16.32 46.14 -26.26
N SER A 583 -15.75 46.03 -25.05
CA SER A 583 -14.40 45.50 -24.84
C SER A 583 -14.40 44.36 -23.83
N ILE A 584 -13.42 43.48 -23.95
CA ILE A 584 -13.25 42.33 -23.05
C ILE A 584 -12.24 42.71 -21.99
N PHE A 585 -12.66 42.66 -20.73
CA PHE A 585 -11.82 42.92 -19.57
C PHE A 585 -11.56 41.64 -18.80
N CYS A 586 -10.35 41.52 -18.30
CA CYS A 586 -9.92 40.52 -17.34
C CYS A 586 -9.78 41.20 -15.98
N LEU A 587 -10.64 40.83 -15.03
CA LEU A 587 -10.63 41.35 -13.67
C LEU A 587 -9.76 40.47 -12.77
N LYS A 588 -8.91 41.09 -11.95
CA LYS A 588 -7.96 40.43 -11.04
C LYS A 588 -7.94 41.13 -9.68
N GLN A 589 -7.84 40.37 -8.59
CA GLN A 589 -7.74 40.92 -7.24
C GLN A 589 -6.26 41.15 -6.85
N VAL A 590 -5.94 42.30 -6.25
CA VAL A 590 -4.54 42.75 -5.99
C VAL A 590 -3.74 41.79 -5.11
N ASP A 591 -4.35 41.21 -4.08
CA ASP A 591 -3.64 40.44 -3.05
C ASP A 591 -3.66 38.91 -3.28
N GLY A 592 -4.11 38.45 -4.45
CA GLY A 592 -4.30 37.03 -4.74
C GLY A 592 -3.62 36.55 -6.03
N ASN A 593 -2.82 35.48 -5.95
CA ASN A 593 -2.28 34.79 -7.13
C ASN A 593 -3.40 34.42 -8.13
N ASP A 594 -3.28 34.98 -9.34
CA ASP A 594 -3.83 34.63 -10.67
C ASP A 594 -5.23 33.99 -10.77
N SER A 595 -6.22 34.48 -10.03
CA SER A 595 -7.62 34.26 -10.41
C SER A 595 -8.12 35.41 -11.27
N GLU A 596 -8.04 35.21 -12.58
CA GLU A 596 -8.54 36.10 -13.62
C GLU A 596 -10.00 35.78 -13.96
N PHE A 597 -10.87 36.78 -14.00
CA PHE A 597 -12.27 36.63 -14.40
C PHE A 597 -12.56 37.49 -15.62
N VAL A 598 -12.99 36.86 -16.72
CA VAL A 598 -13.17 37.54 -18.00
C VAL A 598 -14.62 37.99 -18.16
N VAL A 599 -14.81 39.29 -18.40
CA VAL A 599 -16.10 39.94 -18.58
C VAL A 599 -16.14 40.72 -19.89
N SER A 600 -17.29 40.69 -20.56
CA SER A 600 -17.57 41.57 -21.70
C SER A 600 -18.22 42.84 -21.20
N VAL A 601 -17.54 43.97 -21.32
CA VAL A 601 -18.04 45.29 -20.91
C VAL A 601 -18.72 45.96 -22.11
N LEU A 602 -20.01 46.26 -21.94
CA LEU A 602 -20.88 46.77 -22.99
C LEU A 602 -20.87 48.30 -23.01
N ALA A 603 -21.04 48.92 -21.84
CA ALA A 603 -21.12 50.38 -21.70
C ALA A 603 -20.64 50.85 -20.33
N TRP A 604 -20.33 52.14 -20.22
CA TRP A 604 -19.94 52.80 -18.97
C TRP A 604 -20.62 54.17 -18.87
N SER A 605 -21.07 54.53 -17.67
CA SER A 605 -21.61 55.86 -17.35
C SER A 605 -20.64 56.56 -16.41
N GLU A 606 -20.19 57.75 -16.82
CA GLU A 606 -19.26 58.57 -16.06
C GLU A 606 -19.97 59.27 -14.89
N SER A 607 -21.24 59.67 -15.05
CA SER A 607 -21.98 60.31 -13.97
C SER A 607 -22.37 59.37 -12.82
N LEU A 608 -22.49 58.07 -13.10
CA LEU A 608 -22.87 57.05 -12.11
C LEU A 608 -21.71 56.19 -11.61
N ASP A 609 -20.52 56.30 -12.21
CA ASP A 609 -19.40 55.37 -11.98
C ASP A 609 -19.79 53.88 -12.15
N LEU A 610 -20.75 53.60 -13.03
CA LEU A 610 -21.31 52.26 -13.26
C LEU A 610 -20.82 51.67 -14.58
N VAL A 611 -20.48 50.37 -14.55
CA VAL A 611 -20.11 49.59 -15.72
C VAL A 611 -21.18 48.54 -16.00
N LYS A 612 -21.65 48.53 -17.24
CA LYS A 612 -22.58 47.54 -17.77
C LYS A 612 -21.81 46.39 -18.40
N TRP A 613 -22.03 45.17 -17.94
CA TRP A 613 -21.23 44.01 -18.35
C TRP A 613 -22.07 42.73 -18.49
N CYS A 614 -21.48 41.73 -19.12
CA CYS A 614 -21.97 40.36 -19.20
C CYS A 614 -20.84 39.34 -19.02
N ALA A 615 -21.13 38.25 -18.31
CA ALA A 615 -20.20 37.13 -18.21
C ALA A 615 -20.03 36.45 -19.58
N MET A 616 -18.79 36.17 -19.97
CA MET A 616 -18.54 35.22 -21.06
C MET A 616 -18.80 33.80 -20.54
N LYS A 617 -19.92 33.20 -20.94
CA LYS A 617 -20.16 31.76 -20.69
C LYS A 617 -19.54 30.94 -21.81
N ASP A 618 -18.89 29.84 -21.44
CA ASP A 618 -18.47 28.79 -22.36
C ASP A 618 -19.68 28.26 -23.15
N SER A 619 -19.77 28.72 -24.41
CA SER A 619 -20.45 28.10 -25.55
C SER A 619 -21.69 27.24 -25.28
N ARG A 620 -22.83 27.86 -24.89
CA ARG A 620 -24.19 27.39 -25.26
C ARG A 620 -25.15 28.58 -25.40
N PRO A 621 -25.82 28.76 -26.55
CA PRO A 621 -26.71 29.90 -26.77
C PRO A 621 -28.13 29.54 -26.36
N GLU A 622 -28.51 29.74 -25.10
CA GLU A 622 -29.92 29.71 -24.74
C GLU A 622 -30.17 30.51 -23.45
N LYS A 623 -31.09 31.47 -23.57
CA LYS A 623 -31.47 32.57 -22.65
C LYS A 623 -30.61 33.83 -22.73
N SER A 624 -31.31 34.94 -23.05
CA SER A 624 -30.84 36.32 -23.04
C SER A 624 -29.86 36.56 -21.90
N SER A 625 -28.61 36.88 -22.25
CA SER A 625 -27.59 37.32 -21.31
C SER A 625 -28.14 38.50 -20.51
N GLN A 626 -28.46 38.26 -19.24
CA GLN A 626 -28.96 39.28 -18.35
C GLN A 626 -27.86 40.32 -18.16
N GLU A 627 -28.14 41.56 -18.56
CA GLU A 627 -27.20 42.66 -18.40
C GLU A 627 -27.04 42.96 -16.91
N GLN A 628 -25.78 43.03 -16.46
CA GLN A 628 -25.44 43.25 -15.06
C GLN A 628 -24.64 44.55 -14.92
N TYR A 629 -24.64 45.09 -13.71
CA TYR A 629 -23.99 46.36 -13.37
C TYR A 629 -23.04 46.16 -12.20
N PHE A 630 -21.92 46.88 -12.17
CA PHE A 630 -21.10 47.05 -10.97
C PHE A 630 -20.53 48.47 -10.90
N SER A 631 -20.33 48.98 -9.69
CA SER A 631 -19.68 50.26 -9.44
C SER A 631 -18.16 50.15 -9.49
N LEU A 632 -17.52 51.06 -10.23
CA LEU A 632 -16.05 51.19 -10.29
C LEU A 632 -15.46 51.56 -8.92
N VAL A 633 -16.17 52.39 -8.15
CA VAL A 633 -15.76 52.81 -6.81
C VAL A 633 -15.76 51.62 -5.85
N THR A 634 -16.81 50.79 -5.87
CA THR A 634 -16.88 49.61 -5.01
C THR A 634 -15.89 48.54 -5.44
N ALA A 635 -15.70 48.34 -6.75
CA ALA A 635 -14.70 47.41 -7.29
C ALA A 635 -13.28 47.80 -6.85
N ARG A 636 -12.96 49.09 -6.86
CA ARG A 636 -11.68 49.62 -6.37
C ARG A 636 -11.49 49.36 -4.88
N LYS A 637 -12.51 49.63 -4.04
CA LYS A 637 -12.48 49.34 -2.60
C LYS A 637 -12.30 47.84 -2.30
N ALA A 638 -12.82 46.98 -3.17
CA ALA A 638 -12.65 45.53 -3.09
C ALA A 638 -11.27 45.03 -3.60
N GLY A 639 -10.41 45.95 -4.06
CA GLY A 639 -9.07 45.63 -4.59
C GLY A 639 -9.12 44.91 -5.93
N ILE A 640 -10.12 45.18 -6.78
CA ILE A 640 -10.25 44.59 -8.12
C ILE A 640 -9.60 45.54 -9.14
N ARG A 641 -8.67 45.01 -9.92
CA ARG A 641 -8.04 45.66 -11.07
C ARG A 641 -8.50 45.04 -12.38
N GLY A 642 -8.52 45.83 -13.45
CA GLY A 642 -8.87 45.35 -14.79
C GLY A 642 -7.66 45.36 -15.73
N LYS A 643 -7.58 44.38 -16.63
CA LYS A 643 -6.68 44.37 -17.78
C LYS A 643 -7.51 44.17 -19.05
N ILE A 644 -7.32 44.99 -20.08
CA ILE A 644 -8.02 44.78 -21.36
C ILE A 644 -7.42 43.57 -22.07
N VAL A 645 -8.29 42.67 -22.53
CA VAL A 645 -7.95 41.49 -23.34
C VAL A 645 -8.21 41.75 -24.83
N SER A 646 -9.27 42.50 -25.15
CA SER A 646 -9.63 42.91 -26.51
C SER A 646 -10.33 44.26 -26.50
N CYS A 647 -9.87 45.21 -27.33
CA CYS A 647 -10.47 46.54 -27.45
C CYS A 647 -11.56 46.59 -28.52
N GLY A 648 -12.73 47.14 -28.17
CA GLY A 648 -13.72 47.66 -29.10
C GLY A 648 -13.50 49.16 -29.37
N TYR A 649 -13.95 50.02 -28.45
CA TYR A 649 -13.72 51.48 -28.52
C TYR A 649 -12.59 51.90 -27.58
N THR A 650 -11.51 52.49 -28.11
CA THR A 650 -10.27 52.77 -27.36
C THR A 650 -10.47 53.75 -26.22
N ASP A 651 -11.18 54.86 -26.45
CA ASP A 651 -11.23 55.98 -25.49
C ASP A 651 -12.10 55.68 -24.27
N SER A 652 -13.20 54.95 -24.44
CA SER A 652 -14.04 54.49 -23.31
C SER A 652 -13.38 53.37 -22.52
N SER A 653 -12.58 52.52 -23.18
CA SER A 653 -11.93 51.38 -22.53
C SER A 653 -10.73 51.80 -21.69
N THR A 654 -9.97 52.80 -22.15
CA THR A 654 -8.87 53.40 -21.39
C THR A 654 -9.37 54.20 -20.19
N ALA A 655 -10.51 54.88 -20.29
CA ALA A 655 -11.14 55.57 -19.17
C ALA A 655 -11.53 54.61 -18.02
N ILE A 656 -12.09 53.45 -18.36
CA ILE A 656 -12.43 52.40 -17.38
C ILE A 656 -11.18 51.81 -16.73
N LEU A 657 -10.11 51.56 -17.50
CA LEU A 657 -8.84 51.11 -16.92
C LEU A 657 -8.26 52.14 -15.95
N HIS A 658 -8.23 53.41 -16.34
CA HIS A 658 -7.77 54.50 -15.47
C HIS A 658 -8.63 54.64 -14.20
N ALA A 659 -9.94 54.36 -14.28
CA ALA A 659 -10.81 54.35 -13.12
C ALA A 659 -10.60 53.12 -12.20
N LEU A 660 -10.01 52.03 -12.70
CA LEU A 660 -9.71 50.81 -11.92
C LEU A 660 -8.27 50.78 -11.35
N ASP A 661 -7.29 51.42 -12.00
CA ASP A 661 -5.89 51.47 -11.55
C ASP A 661 -5.55 52.81 -10.87
N ASP A 662 -5.32 52.76 -9.55
CA ASP A 662 -5.01 53.96 -8.74
C ASP A 662 -3.50 54.26 -8.61
N SER A 663 -2.69 53.96 -9.64
CA SER A 663 -1.24 54.23 -9.58
C SER A 663 -0.73 55.03 -10.77
N SER A 664 -0.19 56.19 -10.44
CA SER A 664 0.74 57.05 -11.19
C SER A 664 2.05 56.34 -11.60
N VAL A 665 1.95 55.13 -12.17
CA VAL A 665 3.08 54.36 -12.72
C VAL A 665 2.60 53.68 -14.01
N ILE A 666 2.38 54.47 -15.06
CA ILE A 666 2.37 53.99 -16.44
C ILE A 666 3.28 54.92 -17.24
N GLN A 667 4.58 54.65 -17.16
CA GLN A 667 5.54 55.12 -18.16
C GLN A 667 6.63 54.06 -18.29
N GLY A 668 6.46 53.17 -19.28
CA GLY A 668 7.44 52.15 -19.64
C GLY A 668 6.92 50.73 -19.47
N ASP A 669 6.18 50.23 -20.47
CA ASP A 669 6.27 48.85 -20.97
C ASP A 669 5.16 48.55 -22.00
N ILE A 670 5.04 49.41 -23.03
CA ILE A 670 4.17 49.17 -24.21
C ILE A 670 4.97 48.81 -25.47
N PHE A 671 6.30 48.65 -25.40
CA PHE A 671 7.12 48.29 -26.56
C PHE A 671 8.05 47.11 -26.27
N ARG A 672 7.50 45.89 -26.16
CA ARG A 672 8.22 44.62 -26.45
C ARG A 672 7.29 43.41 -26.32
N SER A 673 6.64 43.04 -27.42
CA SER A 673 6.33 41.64 -27.79
C SER A 673 5.37 41.59 -28.99
N VAL A 674 5.82 42.18 -30.10
CA VAL A 674 5.43 41.73 -31.45
C VAL A 674 6.75 41.54 -32.18
N LEU A 675 6.97 40.33 -32.70
CA LEU A 675 8.21 39.75 -33.28
C LEU A 675 8.99 38.82 -32.34
N MET A 676 8.45 37.60 -32.13
CA MET A 676 9.14 36.34 -32.42
C MET A 676 8.11 35.21 -32.57
#